data_AF-A0A3M7MT43-F1
#
_entry.id   AF-A0A3M7MT43-F1
#
_cell.length_a   1.000
_cell.length_b   1.000
_cell.length_c   1.000
_cell.angle_alpha   90.00
_cell.angle_beta   90.00
_cell.angle_gamma   90.00
#
_symmetry.space_group_name_H-M   'P 1'
#
loop_
_entity.id
_entity.type
_entity.pdbx_description
1 polymer ?
#
loop_
_entity_poly.entity_id
_entity_poly.type
_entity_poly.pdbx_seq_one_letter_code
_entity_poly.pdbx_strand_id
1 'polypeptide(L)'
;MSHNTQPKGRDDFEVAIICALPTESDAVEAMFDQFWEEDFEYTKVKGDSNSYTLGRIGRHNVVLSYIPGMGKAASATVAASFRTSFPSIRLGLIVGVCGGVPRDVDGNSDIFLGDVIISTGVVQFDFGRQLADQVVRKDTLEDNLGRPNPEIRGILRKVQGWRGRTEMSSHITEAIAEIYSKPGFEQWKYPGIQHDCLFPSAYRHKHRIAGECAICDKRLEDTDPVCEDALSSDCTVLKCDMERAVARKRMTEVQLGLQSDERTQPITKPLLHFGLVASGDLVMKSAGRRDKLARLENVIGFEMLGAGVWDTFPTVVIKGVCDYADSHKNKMWQKYAAVTAAACAKAFLRQWRGIEKSSNETFFTTLLRTIYGDMATSAATSEAQLPDEMLKFFLDRTAELGGPRLGRLLSKGGPPLQTPHYVAATSRGVVPHISEDLLQRHTSISAVYMGAEDFLEKSRTEAPVFKTPVTGDESALRKYTALPSSCFLILGPHRVPRLAPPAQNKDSAVSISTSVGFRTLEASEYDAATLALRPDVATGLADLISADKISKKRIEKSTDRTHAWLRDTVTRREEQSDRLWPPLFAPILPLELELQQIYLQDLVEEYKANISGLVGFDTHSVALLPESLSYLPRICLSDPQTPHDILDSISLGVDLITVPSVTSTSEQGLAFSFSFPAPATPNATRQALAIDMWSDGHATSCTPLVEGCQCYTCTSHHRAYIYHLLQATEMLAWTLLQIHNFHVLNSFFVQVRESIAAGVFDTEAQRFKKYYEDEIVAGDGEGRGPRIRGYQAKSIGGDTKRNDKKWGRFEDGTAHAEPEAAVASDSPHS
;
A
#
# COMPACT_ATOMS: atom_id res chain seq x y z
N MET A 1 -16.55 -2.64 31.21
CA MET A 1 -17.25 -1.47 30.68
C MET A 1 -16.18 -0.47 30.25
N SER A 2 -15.76 -0.48 28.98
CA SER A 2 -14.81 0.53 28.49
C SER A 2 -15.58 1.84 28.36
N HIS A 3 -15.23 2.84 29.19
CA HIS A 3 -15.74 4.19 29.02
C HIS A 3 -15.28 4.70 27.65
N ASN A 4 -16.20 4.68 26.67
CA ASN A 4 -15.91 5.13 25.31
C ASN A 4 -15.99 6.66 25.32
N THR A 5 -14.83 7.29 25.45
CA THR A 5 -14.67 8.74 25.56
C THR A 5 -15.05 9.44 24.25
N GLN A 6 -15.70 10.59 24.37
CA GLN A 6 -15.98 11.51 23.28
C GLN A 6 -14.71 11.76 22.44
N PRO A 7 -14.80 11.79 21.09
CA PRO A 7 -13.66 12.09 20.24
C PRO A 7 -13.04 13.44 20.60
N LYS A 8 -11.71 13.50 20.70
CA LYS A 8 -10.95 14.71 21.05
C LYS A 8 -10.73 15.62 19.83
N GLY A 9 -10.81 15.07 18.63
CA GLY A 9 -10.63 15.82 17.38
C GLY A 9 -11.03 15.04 16.14
N ARG A 10 -10.77 15.63 14.98
CA ARG A 10 -11.14 15.06 13.66
C ARG A 10 -10.43 13.75 13.33
N ASP A 11 -9.29 13.52 13.97
CA ASP A 11 -8.46 12.32 13.78
C ASP A 11 -9.02 11.09 14.51
N ASP A 12 -10.05 11.26 15.34
CA ASP A 12 -10.71 10.17 16.06
C ASP A 12 -11.87 9.53 15.28
N PHE A 13 -12.14 10.01 14.07
CA PHE A 13 -13.14 9.46 13.18
C PHE A 13 -12.49 8.58 12.11
N GLU A 14 -12.81 7.29 12.14
CA GLU A 14 -12.17 6.28 11.28
C GLU A 14 -13.13 5.75 10.18
N VAL A 15 -14.42 6.09 10.29
CA VAL A 15 -15.47 5.61 9.40
C VAL A 15 -16.20 6.79 8.78
N ALA A 16 -16.25 6.83 7.46
CA ALA A 16 -17.07 7.76 6.69
C ALA A 16 -18.31 7.05 6.17
N ILE A 17 -19.47 7.69 6.27
CA ILE A 17 -20.74 7.24 5.68
C ILE A 17 -21.20 8.29 4.69
N ILE A 18 -21.56 7.84 3.49
CA ILE A 18 -21.96 8.69 2.37
C ILE A 18 -23.35 8.28 1.91
N CYS A 19 -24.29 9.24 1.94
CA CYS A 19 -25.67 9.09 1.47
C CYS A 19 -25.96 10.13 0.37
N ALA A 20 -26.73 9.75 -0.65
CA ALA A 20 -27.13 10.65 -1.73
C ALA A 20 -28.46 11.36 -1.44
N LEU A 21 -29.39 10.71 -0.75
CA LEU A 21 -30.74 11.22 -0.53
C LEU A 21 -31.00 11.51 0.95
N PRO A 22 -31.82 12.51 1.28
CA PRO A 22 -32.26 12.76 2.66
C PRO A 22 -32.86 11.50 3.30
N THR A 23 -33.70 10.76 2.56
CA THR A 23 -34.26 9.48 3.03
C THR A 23 -33.20 8.46 3.44
N GLU A 24 -32.03 8.47 2.79
CA GLU A 24 -30.92 7.57 3.13
C GLU A 24 -30.17 8.08 4.36
N SER A 25 -29.89 9.39 4.46
CA SER A 25 -29.25 9.97 5.65
C SER A 25 -30.12 9.88 6.89
N ASP A 26 -31.42 10.10 6.79
CA ASP A 26 -32.37 9.98 7.91
C ASP A 26 -32.32 8.55 8.51
N ALA A 27 -32.30 7.52 7.65
CA ALA A 27 -32.19 6.13 8.09
C ALA A 27 -30.82 5.84 8.75
N VAL A 28 -29.75 6.48 8.26
CA VAL A 28 -28.40 6.36 8.83
C VAL A 28 -28.30 7.10 10.18
N GLU A 29 -28.85 8.29 10.32
CA GLU A 29 -28.91 9.01 11.60
C GLU A 29 -29.76 8.24 12.63
N ALA A 30 -30.83 7.59 12.16
CA ALA A 30 -31.65 6.74 13.01
C ALA A 30 -30.87 5.54 13.58
N MET A 31 -29.72 5.16 13.03
CA MET A 31 -28.87 4.12 13.60
C MET A 31 -27.74 4.63 14.51
N PHE A 32 -27.58 5.95 14.66
CA PHE A 32 -26.60 6.54 15.59
C PHE A 32 -27.00 6.25 17.04
N ASP A 33 -26.03 5.81 17.83
CA ASP A 33 -26.17 5.59 19.26
C ASP A 33 -25.93 6.89 20.06
N GLN A 34 -25.15 7.81 19.49
CA GLN A 34 -24.80 9.10 20.08
C GLN A 34 -24.44 10.11 18.98
N PHE A 35 -24.82 11.37 19.15
CA PHE A 35 -24.37 12.50 18.34
C PHE A 35 -23.30 13.26 19.11
N TRP A 36 -22.33 13.84 18.39
CA TRP A 36 -21.22 14.58 19.00
C TRP A 36 -21.37 16.10 18.89
N GLU A 37 -22.38 16.59 18.18
CA GLU A 37 -22.55 18.00 17.80
C GLU A 37 -23.19 18.87 18.87
N GLU A 38 -23.75 18.27 19.92
CA GLU A 38 -24.46 19.01 20.97
C GLU A 38 -23.52 19.69 21.99
N ASP A 39 -22.27 19.21 22.13
CA ASP A 39 -21.33 19.64 23.19
C ASP A 39 -20.01 20.27 22.67
N PHE A 40 -19.64 20.11 21.39
CA PHE A 40 -18.39 20.59 20.80
C PHE A 40 -18.52 20.90 19.30
N GLU A 41 -18.03 22.05 18.83
CA GLU A 41 -17.91 22.34 17.39
C GLU A 41 -16.68 21.63 16.81
N TYR A 42 -16.85 20.40 16.33
CA TYR A 42 -15.87 19.76 15.46
C TYR A 42 -15.92 20.43 14.09
N THR A 43 -14.90 21.22 13.75
CA THR A 43 -14.91 22.07 12.54
C THR A 43 -14.18 21.41 11.36
N LYS A 44 -14.77 21.42 10.17
CA LYS A 44 -14.12 21.00 8.91
C LYS A 44 -13.01 21.96 8.48
N VAL A 45 -12.06 21.49 7.66
CA VAL A 45 -10.93 22.32 7.19
C VAL A 45 -11.42 23.44 6.27
N LYS A 46 -10.74 24.59 6.30
CA LYS A 46 -11.00 25.71 5.39
C LYS A 46 -10.95 25.25 3.93
N GLY A 47 -12.02 25.48 3.19
CA GLY A 47 -12.17 25.06 1.79
C GLY A 47 -13.04 23.81 1.62
N ASP A 48 -13.37 23.10 2.70
CA ASP A 48 -14.33 22.01 2.66
C ASP A 48 -15.78 22.55 2.64
N SER A 49 -16.48 22.32 1.53
CA SER A 49 -17.87 22.78 1.35
C SER A 49 -18.93 21.77 1.82
N ASN A 50 -18.54 20.56 2.26
CA ASN A 50 -19.50 19.53 2.63
C ASN A 50 -20.23 19.82 3.94
N SER A 51 -21.41 19.24 4.09
CA SER A 51 -22.12 19.20 5.37
C SER A 51 -21.93 17.82 5.99
N TYR A 52 -21.68 17.79 7.31
CA TYR A 52 -21.42 16.56 8.04
C TYR A 52 -22.34 16.44 9.23
N THR A 53 -22.62 15.18 9.60
CA THR A 53 -23.14 14.84 10.91
C THR A 53 -22.19 13.87 11.62
N LEU A 54 -21.78 14.22 12.83
CA LEU A 54 -20.80 13.47 13.61
C LEU A 54 -21.47 12.68 14.73
N GLY A 55 -21.13 11.40 14.82
CA GLY A 55 -21.70 10.56 15.87
C GLY A 55 -20.97 9.26 16.09
N ARG A 56 -21.66 8.34 16.77
CA ARG A 56 -21.15 7.00 17.10
C ARG A 56 -22.12 5.92 16.68
N ILE A 57 -21.60 4.87 16.08
CA ILE A 57 -22.32 3.62 15.82
C ILE A 57 -21.51 2.45 16.38
N GLY A 58 -22.08 1.76 17.37
CA GLY A 58 -21.43 0.76 18.19
C GLY A 58 -20.17 1.32 18.84
N ARG A 59 -19.02 0.79 18.41
CA ARG A 59 -17.70 1.17 18.92
C ARG A 59 -17.00 2.24 18.07
N HIS A 60 -17.60 2.65 16.95
CA HIS A 60 -16.93 3.46 15.93
C HIS A 60 -17.45 4.88 15.96
N ASN A 61 -16.55 5.86 15.97
CA ASN A 61 -16.88 7.24 15.67
C ASN A 61 -17.03 7.38 14.15
N VAL A 62 -18.17 7.89 13.72
CA VAL A 62 -18.58 7.95 12.31
C VAL A 62 -18.80 9.40 11.88
N VAL A 63 -18.47 9.69 10.62
CA VAL A 63 -18.83 10.94 9.96
C VAL A 63 -19.79 10.64 8.83
N LEU A 64 -21.02 11.13 8.92
CA LEU A 64 -21.98 11.12 7.83
C LEU A 64 -21.79 12.37 6.99
N SER A 65 -21.77 12.25 5.65
CA SER A 65 -21.82 13.39 4.73
C SER A 65 -23.06 13.35 3.86
N TYR A 66 -23.56 14.54 3.54
CA TYR A 66 -24.66 14.75 2.60
C TYR A 66 -24.09 15.19 1.25
N ILE A 67 -24.38 14.45 0.19
CA ILE A 67 -23.90 14.83 -1.15
C ILE A 67 -24.83 15.93 -1.71
N PRO A 68 -24.29 17.04 -2.27
CA PRO A 68 -25.11 18.14 -2.82
C PRO A 68 -25.91 17.77 -4.09
N GLY A 69 -25.63 16.63 -4.72
CA GLY A 69 -26.35 16.11 -5.89
C GLY A 69 -25.91 14.69 -6.23
N MET A 70 -26.77 13.92 -6.90
CA MET A 70 -26.43 12.54 -7.31
C MET A 70 -25.34 12.51 -8.39
N GLY A 71 -24.50 11.47 -8.36
CA GLY A 71 -23.51 11.18 -9.40
C GLY A 71 -22.06 11.13 -8.89
N LYS A 72 -21.18 10.62 -9.75
CA LYS A 72 -19.79 10.31 -9.41
C LYS A 72 -18.99 11.56 -9.02
N ALA A 73 -19.14 12.66 -9.78
CA ALA A 73 -18.38 13.89 -9.54
C ALA A 73 -18.65 14.51 -8.15
N ALA A 74 -19.91 14.54 -7.74
CA ALA A 74 -20.30 15.06 -6.43
C ALA A 74 -19.77 14.14 -5.31
N SER A 75 -19.89 12.82 -5.47
CA SER A 75 -19.35 11.86 -4.50
C SER A 75 -17.82 11.89 -4.39
N ALA A 76 -17.10 12.10 -5.50
CA ALA A 76 -15.64 12.24 -5.52
C ALA A 76 -15.18 13.49 -4.78
N THR A 77 -15.90 14.61 -4.95
CA THR A 77 -15.65 15.84 -4.19
C THR A 77 -15.81 15.61 -2.70
N VAL A 78 -16.88 14.92 -2.31
CA VAL A 78 -17.13 14.55 -0.90
C VAL A 78 -15.99 13.68 -0.36
N ALA A 79 -15.56 12.66 -1.10
CA ALA A 79 -14.47 11.78 -0.70
C ALA A 79 -13.12 12.51 -0.56
N ALA A 80 -12.81 13.42 -1.48
CA ALA A 80 -11.58 14.22 -1.43
C ALA A 80 -11.54 15.13 -0.20
N SER A 81 -12.67 15.77 0.13
CA SER A 81 -12.80 16.57 1.36
C SER A 81 -12.67 15.71 2.61
N PHE A 82 -13.24 14.49 2.62
CA PHE A 82 -13.08 13.55 3.73
C PHE A 82 -11.61 13.28 4.05
N ARG A 83 -10.75 13.05 3.06
CA ARG A 83 -9.31 12.84 3.26
C ARG A 83 -8.62 14.03 3.93
N THR A 84 -9.12 15.23 3.70
CA THR A 84 -8.53 16.48 4.21
C THR A 84 -9.08 16.82 5.60
N SER A 85 -10.40 16.75 5.77
CA SER A 85 -11.08 17.10 7.02
C SER A 85 -10.99 16.00 8.07
N PHE A 86 -10.96 14.72 7.69
CA PHE A 86 -10.93 13.58 8.61
C PHE A 86 -9.85 12.58 8.15
N PRO A 87 -8.56 12.89 8.37
CA PRO A 87 -7.45 12.18 7.74
C PRO A 87 -7.34 10.70 8.16
N SER A 88 -7.89 10.35 9.33
CA SER A 88 -7.94 9.00 9.90
C SER A 88 -9.03 8.10 9.33
N ILE A 89 -9.83 8.53 8.34
CA ILE A 89 -10.80 7.64 7.68
C ILE A 89 -10.08 6.46 7.04
N ARG A 90 -10.53 5.25 7.39
CA ARG A 90 -10.01 3.97 6.90
C ARG A 90 -11.07 3.09 6.26
N LEU A 91 -12.34 3.35 6.56
CA LEU A 91 -13.48 2.68 5.97
C LEU A 91 -14.50 3.72 5.49
N GLY A 92 -14.78 3.71 4.19
CA GLY A 92 -15.92 4.36 3.58
C GLY A 92 -17.10 3.41 3.45
N LEU A 93 -18.30 3.84 3.82
CA LEU A 93 -19.54 3.13 3.57
C LEU A 93 -20.44 4.01 2.70
N ILE A 94 -20.76 3.53 1.51
CA ILE A 94 -21.80 4.16 0.68
C ILE A 94 -23.10 3.46 0.99
N VAL A 95 -23.94 4.12 1.77
CA VAL A 95 -25.19 3.55 2.29
C VAL A 95 -26.36 4.20 1.58
N GLY A 96 -27.36 3.42 1.19
CA GLY A 96 -28.55 3.99 0.57
C GLY A 96 -29.36 2.97 -0.23
N VAL A 97 -30.06 3.42 -1.25
CA VAL A 97 -30.89 2.57 -2.10
C VAL A 97 -30.28 2.35 -3.49
N CYS A 98 -30.67 1.26 -4.13
CA CYS A 98 -30.26 0.93 -5.50
C CYS A 98 -31.37 0.22 -6.27
N GLY A 99 -31.19 0.13 -7.59
CA GLY A 99 -31.94 -0.81 -8.42
C GLY A 99 -31.28 -2.18 -8.40
N GLY A 100 -32.05 -3.24 -8.13
CA GLY A 100 -31.56 -4.62 -8.05
C GLY A 100 -31.67 -5.37 -9.38
N VAL A 101 -30.76 -6.31 -9.62
CA VAL A 101 -30.93 -7.30 -10.68
C VAL A 101 -31.77 -8.45 -10.13
N PRO A 102 -32.96 -8.75 -10.68
CA PRO A 102 -33.91 -9.64 -10.02
C PRO A 102 -33.42 -11.09 -9.84
N ARG A 103 -32.52 -11.55 -10.72
CA ARG A 103 -31.85 -12.85 -10.64
C ARG A 103 -30.36 -12.67 -10.85
N ASP A 104 -29.55 -13.40 -10.08
CA ASP A 104 -28.13 -13.49 -10.38
C ASP A 104 -27.87 -14.12 -11.76
N VAL A 105 -26.63 -14.00 -12.26
CA VAL A 105 -26.24 -14.44 -13.61
C VAL A 105 -26.46 -15.93 -13.84
N ASP A 106 -26.31 -16.73 -12.77
CA ASP A 106 -26.47 -18.18 -12.82
C ASP A 106 -27.93 -18.62 -12.64
N GLY A 107 -28.85 -17.68 -12.35
CA GLY A 107 -30.27 -17.94 -12.10
C GLY A 107 -30.56 -18.71 -10.80
N ASN A 108 -29.60 -18.74 -9.88
CA ASN A 108 -29.59 -19.54 -8.66
C ASN A 108 -30.20 -18.80 -7.46
N SER A 109 -30.23 -17.47 -7.47
CA SER A 109 -30.82 -16.67 -6.40
C SER A 109 -31.66 -15.51 -6.93
N ASP A 110 -32.85 -15.35 -6.35
CA ASP A 110 -33.75 -14.21 -6.59
C ASP A 110 -33.42 -13.09 -5.59
N ILE A 111 -33.31 -11.85 -6.08
CA ILE A 111 -33.18 -10.63 -5.27
C ILE A 111 -34.55 -9.96 -5.18
N PHE A 112 -35.02 -9.67 -3.97
CA PHE A 112 -36.31 -9.04 -3.71
C PHE A 112 -36.18 -7.57 -3.32
N LEU A 113 -37.26 -6.81 -3.46
CA LEU A 113 -37.30 -5.44 -2.93
C LEU A 113 -37.13 -5.48 -1.41
N GLY A 114 -36.30 -4.57 -0.91
CA GLY A 114 -35.89 -4.51 0.48
C GLY A 114 -34.76 -5.48 0.87
N ASP A 115 -34.36 -6.43 0.02
CA ASP A 115 -33.09 -7.14 0.24
C ASP A 115 -31.90 -6.16 0.14
N VAL A 116 -30.75 -6.55 0.70
CA VAL A 116 -29.56 -5.69 0.76
C VAL A 116 -28.42 -6.29 -0.04
N ILE A 117 -27.81 -5.46 -0.89
CA ILE A 117 -26.62 -5.76 -1.68
C ILE A 117 -25.40 -5.16 -0.98
N ILE A 118 -24.38 -5.98 -0.78
CA ILE A 118 -23.05 -5.58 -0.28
C ILE A 118 -22.04 -5.80 -1.39
N SER A 119 -21.33 -4.74 -1.80
CA SER A 119 -20.40 -4.85 -2.92
C SER A 119 -19.16 -5.68 -2.59
N THR A 120 -18.80 -6.57 -3.52
CA THR A 120 -17.48 -7.21 -3.57
C THR A 120 -16.53 -6.48 -4.52
N GLY A 121 -17.05 -5.51 -5.27
CA GLY A 121 -16.36 -4.68 -6.25
C GLY A 121 -17.36 -3.74 -6.92
N VAL A 122 -16.86 -2.72 -7.62
CA VAL A 122 -17.68 -1.77 -8.38
C VAL A 122 -17.25 -1.76 -9.84
N VAL A 123 -18.23 -1.74 -10.75
CA VAL A 123 -18.03 -1.65 -12.20
C VAL A 123 -18.56 -0.29 -12.66
N GLN A 124 -17.69 0.57 -13.17
CA GLN A 124 -18.12 1.83 -13.76
C GLN A 124 -18.68 1.60 -15.18
N PHE A 125 -19.99 1.38 -15.27
CA PHE A 125 -20.60 0.84 -16.49
C PHE A 125 -20.82 1.85 -17.62
N ASP A 126 -20.81 3.14 -17.29
CA ASP A 126 -21.08 4.23 -18.23
C ASP A 126 -19.82 4.97 -18.68
N PHE A 127 -18.63 4.50 -18.28
CA PHE A 127 -17.36 5.01 -18.76
C PHE A 127 -16.92 4.27 -20.01
N GLY A 128 -16.98 4.93 -21.15
CA GLY A 128 -16.82 4.27 -22.44
C GLY A 128 -16.61 5.20 -23.62
N ARG A 129 -16.52 4.60 -24.80
CA ARG A 129 -16.45 5.27 -26.10
C ARG A 129 -17.81 5.13 -26.79
N GLN A 130 -18.36 6.23 -27.27
CA GLN A 130 -19.52 6.21 -28.16
C GLN A 130 -19.05 5.90 -29.58
N LEU A 131 -19.45 4.74 -30.11
CA LEU A 131 -19.35 4.37 -31.53
C LEU A 131 -20.65 4.74 -32.24
N ALA A 132 -20.68 4.63 -33.57
CA ALA A 132 -21.83 5.02 -34.39
C ALA A 132 -23.12 4.26 -34.02
N ASP A 133 -23.00 3.02 -33.57
CA ASP A 133 -24.09 2.08 -33.30
C ASP A 133 -24.19 1.66 -31.81
N GLN A 134 -23.15 1.87 -31.01
CA GLN A 134 -23.10 1.39 -29.63
C GLN A 134 -22.15 2.18 -28.72
N VAL A 135 -22.36 2.06 -27.41
CA VAL A 135 -21.40 2.50 -26.39
C VAL A 135 -20.56 1.29 -26.00
N VAL A 136 -19.23 1.41 -26.13
CA VAL A 136 -18.27 0.38 -25.70
C VAL A 136 -17.63 0.86 -24.40
N ARG A 137 -17.76 0.06 -23.34
CA ARG A 137 -17.13 0.37 -22.04
C ARG A 137 -15.61 0.39 -22.20
N LYS A 138 -14.95 1.28 -21.46
CA LYS A 138 -13.51 1.21 -21.24
C LYS A 138 -13.27 0.28 -20.06
N ASP A 139 -12.69 -0.87 -20.32
CA ASP A 139 -12.51 -1.98 -19.38
C ASP A 139 -11.05 -2.44 -19.30
N THR A 140 -10.10 -1.57 -19.65
CA THR A 140 -8.68 -1.83 -19.44
C THR A 140 -8.31 -1.78 -17.96
N LEU A 141 -7.10 -2.20 -17.61
CA LEU A 141 -6.60 -2.10 -16.23
C LEU A 141 -6.48 -0.65 -15.74
N GLU A 142 -6.29 0.32 -16.64
CA GLU A 142 -6.19 1.75 -16.29
C GLU A 142 -7.57 2.40 -16.14
N ASP A 143 -8.60 1.85 -16.80
CA ASP A 143 -9.96 2.39 -16.82
C ASP A 143 -10.89 1.70 -15.80
N ASN A 144 -10.54 0.50 -15.32
CA ASN A 144 -11.32 -0.24 -14.33
C ASN A 144 -10.96 0.14 -12.90
N LEU A 145 -12.00 0.22 -12.06
CA LEU A 145 -11.85 0.36 -10.62
C LEU A 145 -11.20 -0.90 -10.02
N GLY A 146 -10.19 -0.70 -9.18
CA GLY A 146 -9.43 -1.77 -8.56
C GLY A 146 -10.26 -2.66 -7.63
N ARG A 147 -9.74 -3.83 -7.28
CA ARG A 147 -10.36 -4.69 -6.26
C ARG A 147 -10.30 -4.02 -4.88
N PRO A 148 -11.27 -4.27 -3.97
CA PRO A 148 -11.15 -3.80 -2.59
C PRO A 148 -9.84 -4.28 -1.94
N ASN A 149 -9.34 -3.49 -0.98
CA ASN A 149 -8.11 -3.82 -0.25
C ASN A 149 -8.23 -5.17 0.50
N PRO A 150 -7.10 -5.79 0.90
CA PRO A 150 -7.13 -7.09 1.58
C PRO A 150 -7.99 -7.13 2.85
N GLU A 151 -8.05 -6.03 3.60
CA GLU A 151 -8.84 -5.93 4.84
C GLU A 151 -10.35 -6.02 4.55
N ILE A 152 -10.86 -5.24 3.59
CA ILE A 152 -12.26 -5.32 3.14
C ILE A 152 -12.56 -6.72 2.57
N ARG A 153 -11.66 -7.27 1.75
CA ARG A 153 -11.86 -8.63 1.20
C ARG A 153 -11.91 -9.69 2.31
N GLY A 154 -11.09 -9.56 3.34
CA GLY A 154 -11.08 -10.44 4.51
C GLY A 154 -12.39 -10.39 5.29
N ILE A 155 -12.89 -9.18 5.60
CA ILE A 155 -14.16 -9.05 6.33
C ILE A 155 -15.35 -9.52 5.49
N LEU A 156 -15.38 -9.22 4.18
CA LEU A 156 -16.42 -9.71 3.27
C LEU A 156 -16.47 -11.25 3.26
N ARG A 157 -15.31 -11.91 3.17
CA ARG A 157 -15.23 -13.38 3.26
C ARG A 157 -15.75 -13.91 4.60
N LYS A 158 -15.42 -13.23 5.71
CA LYS A 158 -15.92 -13.60 7.05
C LYS A 158 -17.44 -13.49 7.12
N VAL A 159 -18.03 -12.38 6.66
CA VAL A 159 -19.48 -12.16 6.75
C VAL A 159 -20.28 -12.98 5.73
N GLN A 160 -19.64 -13.45 4.65
CA GLN A 160 -20.22 -14.43 3.70
C GLN A 160 -20.28 -15.85 4.28
N GLY A 161 -19.41 -16.18 5.24
CA GLY A 161 -19.42 -17.48 5.91
C GLY A 161 -20.72 -17.71 6.70
N TRP A 162 -21.07 -18.98 6.94
CA TRP A 162 -22.30 -19.36 7.64
C TRP A 162 -22.54 -18.57 8.93
N ARG A 163 -21.55 -18.56 9.84
CA ARG A 163 -21.63 -17.83 11.10
C ARG A 163 -21.82 -16.32 10.90
N GLY A 164 -21.02 -15.74 10.00
CA GLY A 164 -21.09 -14.31 9.70
C GLY A 164 -22.44 -13.90 9.14
N ARG A 165 -23.02 -14.69 8.23
CA ARG A 165 -24.37 -14.45 7.68
C ARG A 165 -25.45 -14.51 8.74
N THR A 166 -25.38 -15.49 9.65
CA THR A 166 -26.33 -15.62 10.76
C THR A 166 -26.25 -14.42 11.71
N GLU A 167 -25.04 -14.03 12.11
CA GLU A 167 -24.82 -12.87 12.99
C GLU A 167 -25.28 -11.56 12.30
N MET A 168 -24.94 -11.36 11.03
CA MET A 168 -25.38 -10.20 10.25
C MET A 168 -26.91 -10.11 10.20
N SER A 169 -27.61 -11.19 9.87
CA SER A 169 -29.08 -11.18 9.82
C SER A 169 -29.74 -10.88 11.18
N SER A 170 -29.20 -11.45 12.28
CA SER A 170 -29.69 -11.13 13.63
C SER A 170 -29.54 -9.65 13.93
N HIS A 171 -28.34 -9.10 13.73
CA HIS A 171 -28.05 -7.69 13.99
C HIS A 171 -28.84 -6.74 13.10
N ILE A 172 -29.11 -7.12 11.84
CA ILE A 172 -29.98 -6.35 10.94
C ILE A 172 -31.40 -6.32 11.49
N THR A 173 -31.93 -7.46 11.93
CA THR A 173 -33.28 -7.54 12.52
C THR A 173 -33.40 -6.62 13.74
N GLU A 174 -32.41 -6.65 14.62
CA GLU A 174 -32.33 -5.78 15.81
C GLU A 174 -32.29 -4.30 15.42
N ALA A 175 -31.40 -3.92 14.48
CA ALA A 175 -31.25 -2.54 14.05
C ALA A 175 -32.50 -2.00 13.33
N ILE A 176 -33.21 -2.82 12.55
CA ILE A 176 -34.50 -2.45 11.95
C ILE A 176 -35.53 -2.14 13.04
N ALA A 177 -35.63 -2.99 14.06
CA ALA A 177 -36.55 -2.78 15.17
C ALA A 177 -36.21 -1.50 15.96
N GLU A 178 -34.92 -1.21 16.15
CA GLU A 178 -34.43 0.03 16.75
C GLU A 178 -34.85 1.25 15.95
N ILE A 179 -34.62 1.27 14.63
CA ILE A 179 -35.01 2.38 13.75
C ILE A 179 -36.52 2.61 13.80
N TYR A 180 -37.33 1.56 13.77
CA TYR A 180 -38.80 1.68 13.85
C TYR A 180 -39.32 2.17 15.20
N SER A 181 -38.52 2.08 16.26
CA SER A 181 -38.89 2.63 17.56
C SER A 181 -38.68 4.14 17.65
N LYS A 182 -37.92 4.74 16.72
CA LYS A 182 -37.68 6.19 16.69
C LYS A 182 -38.88 6.94 16.10
N PRO A 183 -39.25 8.11 16.67
CA PRO A 183 -40.33 8.93 16.13
C PRO A 183 -40.09 9.29 14.66
N GLY A 184 -41.14 9.21 13.82
CA GLY A 184 -41.06 9.57 12.40
C GLY A 184 -40.79 8.40 11.44
N PHE A 185 -40.50 7.19 11.97
CA PHE A 185 -40.25 5.98 11.18
C PHE A 185 -41.47 5.05 11.05
N GLU A 186 -42.65 5.46 11.51
CA GLU A 186 -43.85 4.62 11.56
C GLU A 186 -44.31 4.14 10.16
N GLN A 187 -44.06 4.98 9.15
CA GLN A 187 -44.42 4.74 7.73
C GLN A 187 -43.30 4.08 6.92
N TRP A 188 -42.15 3.75 7.52
CA TRP A 188 -40.98 3.18 6.84
C TRP A 188 -40.94 1.64 6.95
N LYS A 189 -42.03 1.05 7.41
CA LYS A 189 -42.19 -0.38 7.62
C LYS A 189 -42.18 -1.17 6.31
N TYR A 190 -41.88 -2.45 6.43
CA TYR A 190 -41.96 -3.40 5.32
C TYR A 190 -43.30 -3.28 4.58
N PRO A 191 -43.30 -2.93 3.27
CA PRO A 191 -44.53 -2.74 2.53
C PRO A 191 -45.37 -4.01 2.38
N GLY A 192 -44.74 -5.19 2.44
CA GLY A 192 -45.39 -6.49 2.22
C GLY A 192 -45.00 -7.10 0.87
N ILE A 193 -44.84 -8.43 0.84
CA ILE A 193 -44.37 -9.15 -0.36
C ILE A 193 -45.29 -8.99 -1.57
N GLN A 194 -46.58 -8.75 -1.34
CA GLN A 194 -47.58 -8.51 -2.38
C GLN A 194 -47.32 -7.19 -3.16
N HIS A 195 -46.53 -6.28 -2.59
CA HIS A 195 -46.11 -5.05 -3.26
C HIS A 195 -44.75 -5.16 -3.94
N ASP A 196 -44.14 -6.35 -3.92
CA ASP A 196 -42.94 -6.66 -4.71
C ASP A 196 -43.36 -7.18 -6.09
N CYS A 197 -43.33 -6.27 -7.07
CA CYS A 197 -43.85 -6.51 -8.40
C CYS A 197 -42.72 -6.43 -9.43
N LEU A 198 -42.39 -7.56 -10.05
CA LEU A 198 -41.43 -7.66 -11.15
C LEU A 198 -42.18 -7.98 -12.45
N PHE A 199 -41.95 -7.21 -13.50
CA PHE A 199 -42.50 -7.49 -14.83
C PHE A 199 -41.45 -8.15 -15.74
N PRO A 200 -41.86 -8.88 -16.79
CA PRO A 200 -40.96 -9.38 -17.83
C PRO A 200 -40.15 -8.24 -18.43
N SER A 201 -38.91 -8.48 -18.83
CA SER A 201 -38.02 -7.41 -19.32
C SER A 201 -38.51 -6.72 -20.60
N ALA A 202 -39.34 -7.40 -21.39
CA ALA A 202 -40.02 -6.84 -22.56
C ALA A 202 -41.31 -6.06 -22.22
N TYR A 203 -41.79 -6.13 -20.97
CA TYR A 203 -43.00 -5.42 -20.56
C TYR A 203 -42.71 -3.92 -20.43
N ARG A 204 -43.36 -3.11 -21.26
CA ARG A 204 -43.12 -1.67 -21.34
C ARG A 204 -44.04 -0.90 -20.38
N HIS A 205 -43.49 -0.08 -19.50
CA HIS A 205 -44.23 0.86 -18.63
C HIS A 205 -44.81 2.03 -19.45
N LYS A 206 -46.07 1.94 -19.91
CA LYS A 206 -46.71 2.96 -20.78
C LYS A 206 -48.22 3.06 -20.55
N HIS A 207 -48.84 4.15 -21.02
CA HIS A 207 -50.32 4.28 -21.05
C HIS A 207 -50.95 3.10 -21.79
N ARG A 208 -52.00 2.53 -21.20
CA ARG A 208 -52.65 1.29 -21.69
C ARG A 208 -53.92 1.52 -22.48
N ILE A 209 -54.55 2.68 -22.28
CA ILE A 209 -55.82 3.00 -22.92
C ILE A 209 -55.50 3.64 -24.27
N ALA A 210 -55.96 3.00 -25.33
CA ALA A 210 -55.76 3.47 -26.69
C ALA A 210 -56.41 4.85 -26.87
N GLY A 211 -55.69 5.80 -27.46
CA GLY A 211 -56.16 7.17 -27.71
C GLY A 211 -55.85 8.16 -26.59
N GLU A 212 -55.33 7.73 -25.44
CA GLU A 212 -54.93 8.65 -24.35
C GLU A 212 -53.58 9.31 -24.60
N CYS A 213 -52.71 8.73 -25.45
CA CYS A 213 -51.37 9.26 -25.67
C CYS A 213 -50.80 8.88 -27.03
N ALA A 214 -50.67 9.87 -27.92
CA ALA A 214 -50.12 9.69 -29.26
C ALA A 214 -48.68 9.12 -29.30
N ILE A 215 -47.92 9.25 -28.21
CA ILE A 215 -46.57 8.68 -28.07
C ILE A 215 -46.66 7.20 -27.67
N CYS A 216 -47.45 6.87 -26.65
CA CYS A 216 -47.56 5.50 -26.11
C CYS A 216 -48.39 4.56 -26.99
N ASP A 217 -49.25 5.11 -27.86
CA ASP A 217 -50.14 4.37 -28.76
C ASP A 217 -49.41 3.75 -29.97
N LYS A 218 -48.15 4.10 -30.21
CA LYS A 218 -47.32 3.44 -31.22
C LYS A 218 -47.14 1.95 -30.81
N ARG A 219 -47.38 1.05 -31.77
CA ARG A 219 -47.39 -0.43 -31.57
C ARG A 219 -46.62 -1.13 -32.67
N LEU A 220 -45.32 -0.87 -32.82
CA LEU A 220 -44.58 -1.58 -33.85
C LEU A 220 -43.32 -2.28 -33.34
N GLU A 221 -42.59 -1.82 -32.31
CA GLU A 221 -41.33 -2.49 -31.89
C GLU A 221 -40.93 -2.28 -30.41
N ASP A 222 -39.97 -3.09 -29.91
CA ASP A 222 -39.38 -2.99 -28.54
C ASP A 222 -38.67 -1.65 -28.25
N THR A 223 -38.49 -0.81 -29.29
CA THR A 223 -37.86 0.51 -29.27
C THR A 223 -38.86 1.67 -29.22
N ASP A 224 -40.17 1.39 -29.21
CA ASP A 224 -41.21 2.42 -29.26
C ASP A 224 -41.06 3.45 -28.10
N PRO A 225 -41.17 4.74 -28.40
CA PRO A 225 -41.02 5.79 -27.40
C PRO A 225 -42.16 5.72 -26.36
N VAL A 226 -41.81 5.98 -25.11
CA VAL A 226 -42.77 6.15 -24.01
C VAL A 226 -42.72 7.61 -23.60
N CYS A 227 -43.87 8.24 -23.38
CA CYS A 227 -43.90 9.63 -22.94
C CYS A 227 -43.35 9.80 -21.53
N GLU A 228 -42.85 11.00 -21.22
CA GLU A 228 -42.29 11.35 -19.92
C GLU A 228 -43.29 11.16 -18.76
N ASP A 229 -44.57 11.48 -18.99
CA ASP A 229 -45.65 11.29 -18.02
C ASP A 229 -45.77 9.82 -17.61
N ALA A 230 -45.73 8.90 -18.58
CA ALA A 230 -45.76 7.48 -18.26
C ALA A 230 -44.48 7.03 -17.55
N LEU A 231 -43.30 7.50 -17.96
CA LEU A 231 -42.02 7.15 -17.33
C LEU A 231 -41.86 7.65 -15.88
N SER A 232 -42.70 8.61 -15.46
CA SER A 232 -42.70 9.18 -14.11
C SER A 232 -43.90 8.75 -13.26
N SER A 233 -44.93 8.15 -13.88
CA SER A 233 -46.15 7.66 -13.24
C SER A 233 -45.96 6.29 -12.58
N ASP A 234 -46.76 6.00 -11.55
CA ASP A 234 -46.77 4.70 -10.88
C ASP A 234 -47.54 3.64 -11.69
N CYS A 235 -47.23 2.36 -11.46
CA CYS A 235 -47.86 1.23 -12.16
C CYS A 235 -49.39 1.19 -12.00
N THR A 236 -49.91 1.67 -10.86
CA THR A 236 -51.34 1.74 -10.55
C THR A 236 -52.05 2.78 -11.42
N VAL A 237 -51.41 3.93 -11.66
CA VAL A 237 -51.94 5.02 -12.51
C VAL A 237 -52.01 4.57 -13.95
N LEU A 238 -50.94 3.93 -14.45
CA LEU A 238 -50.89 3.40 -15.82
C LEU A 238 -51.68 2.11 -16.00
N LYS A 239 -52.22 1.52 -14.93
CA LYS A 239 -52.94 0.23 -14.94
C LYS A 239 -52.10 -0.88 -15.57
N CYS A 240 -50.86 -1.05 -15.09
CA CYS A 240 -50.04 -2.18 -15.51
C CYS A 240 -50.73 -3.51 -15.18
N ASP A 241 -50.54 -4.47 -16.08
CA ASP A 241 -51.17 -5.78 -16.11
C ASP A 241 -50.48 -6.70 -15.10
N MET A 242 -51.03 -6.72 -13.88
CA MET A 242 -50.48 -7.46 -12.75
C MET A 242 -50.46 -8.98 -12.99
N GLU A 243 -51.28 -9.50 -13.91
CA GLU A 243 -51.26 -10.92 -14.28
C GLU A 243 -49.96 -11.30 -15.01
N ARG A 244 -49.28 -10.33 -15.61
CA ARG A 244 -47.97 -10.52 -16.23
C ARG A 244 -46.82 -10.42 -15.24
N ALA A 245 -47.06 -10.12 -13.96
CA ALA A 245 -46.01 -10.11 -12.97
C ALA A 245 -45.34 -11.48 -12.88
N VAL A 246 -44.01 -11.49 -12.80
CA VAL A 246 -43.20 -12.71 -12.78
C VAL A 246 -43.32 -13.36 -11.40
N ALA A 247 -43.95 -14.53 -11.34
CA ALA A 247 -43.98 -15.34 -10.14
C ALA A 247 -42.55 -15.82 -9.79
N ARG A 248 -42.17 -15.69 -8.51
CA ARG A 248 -40.86 -16.11 -7.98
C ARG A 248 -41.04 -17.01 -6.75
N LYS A 249 -40.07 -17.90 -6.54
CA LYS A 249 -40.17 -19.03 -5.59
C LYS A 249 -40.53 -18.58 -4.17
N ARG A 250 -39.81 -17.57 -3.64
CA ARG A 250 -40.06 -17.01 -2.30
C ARG A 250 -41.50 -16.46 -2.16
N MET A 251 -42.07 -15.86 -3.21
CA MET A 251 -43.48 -15.39 -3.18
C MET A 251 -44.45 -16.55 -3.09
N THR A 252 -44.24 -17.59 -3.91
CA THR A 252 -45.12 -18.77 -3.94
C THR A 252 -45.06 -19.55 -2.61
N GLU A 253 -43.89 -19.68 -2.00
CA GLU A 253 -43.71 -20.30 -0.67
C GLU A 253 -44.45 -19.51 0.42
N VAL A 254 -44.42 -18.18 0.38
CA VAL A 254 -45.21 -17.32 1.29
C VAL A 254 -46.70 -17.58 1.13
N GLN A 255 -47.19 -17.57 -0.10
CA GLN A 255 -48.62 -17.64 -0.41
C GLN A 255 -49.23 -19.00 -0.07
N LEU A 256 -48.41 -20.07 -0.10
CA LEU A 256 -48.80 -21.43 0.26
C LEU A 256 -48.64 -21.74 1.76
N GLY A 257 -48.14 -20.80 2.57
CA GLY A 257 -47.91 -21.03 4.01
C GLY A 257 -46.87 -22.11 4.32
N LEU A 258 -46.04 -22.48 3.34
CA LEU A 258 -45.02 -23.52 3.44
C LEU A 258 -43.79 -22.94 4.17
N GLN A 259 -43.89 -22.75 5.48
CA GLN A 259 -42.71 -22.58 6.33
C GLN A 259 -42.20 -23.96 6.74
N SER A 260 -41.16 -24.45 6.06
CA SER A 260 -40.56 -25.75 6.40
C SER A 260 -39.05 -25.78 6.20
N ASP A 261 -38.31 -24.96 6.96
CA ASP A 261 -37.01 -25.36 7.54
C ASP A 261 -36.56 -24.32 8.59
N GLU A 262 -35.87 -24.74 9.65
CA GLU A 262 -35.18 -23.83 10.60
C GLU A 262 -34.10 -22.95 9.91
N ARG A 263 -33.81 -23.22 8.63
CA ARG A 263 -32.88 -22.47 7.76
C ARG A 263 -33.53 -21.35 6.96
N THR A 264 -34.86 -21.30 6.86
CA THR A 264 -35.58 -20.24 6.12
C THR A 264 -36.00 -19.11 7.07
N GLN A 265 -35.39 -17.94 6.91
CA GLN A 265 -35.72 -16.76 7.72
C GLN A 265 -37.15 -16.29 7.45
N PRO A 266 -37.86 -15.70 8.44
CA PRO A 266 -39.19 -15.15 8.22
C PRO A 266 -39.17 -14.13 7.08
N ILE A 267 -40.20 -14.19 6.24
CA ILE A 267 -40.37 -13.44 4.98
C ILE A 267 -40.15 -11.93 5.13
N THR A 268 -40.36 -11.40 6.33
CA THR A 268 -40.20 -10.00 6.73
C THR A 268 -38.74 -9.55 6.91
N LYS A 269 -37.77 -10.47 6.81
CA LYS A 269 -36.35 -10.16 6.93
C LYS A 269 -35.69 -9.97 5.56
N PRO A 270 -34.88 -8.92 5.37
CA PRO A 270 -34.13 -8.73 4.14
C PRO A 270 -33.00 -9.76 4.04
N LEU A 271 -32.80 -10.32 2.84
CA LEU A 271 -31.66 -11.20 2.55
C LEU A 271 -30.43 -10.40 2.16
N LEU A 272 -29.26 -11.00 2.36
CA LEU A 272 -27.96 -10.41 2.05
C LEU A 272 -27.37 -11.02 0.78
N HIS A 273 -27.11 -10.17 -0.19
CA HIS A 273 -26.52 -10.52 -1.48
C HIS A 273 -25.15 -9.88 -1.62
N PHE A 274 -24.15 -10.66 -2.03
CA PHE A 274 -22.78 -10.18 -2.20
C PHE A 274 -22.38 -10.33 -3.66
N GLY A 275 -21.95 -9.23 -4.30
CA GLY A 275 -21.57 -9.28 -5.70
C GLY A 275 -21.07 -7.94 -6.23
N LEU A 276 -20.79 -7.88 -7.53
CA LEU A 276 -20.38 -6.64 -8.18
C LEU A 276 -21.56 -5.68 -8.32
N VAL A 277 -21.29 -4.40 -8.14
CA VAL A 277 -22.30 -3.34 -8.28
C VAL A 277 -21.92 -2.43 -9.44
N ALA A 278 -22.85 -2.20 -10.36
CA ALA A 278 -22.70 -1.23 -11.43
C ALA A 278 -22.89 0.18 -10.88
N SER A 279 -21.91 1.06 -11.11
CA SER A 279 -21.93 2.46 -10.68
C SER A 279 -21.80 3.41 -11.87
N GLY A 280 -22.61 4.45 -11.92
CA GLY A 280 -22.61 5.42 -13.04
C GLY A 280 -23.50 6.63 -12.81
N ASP A 281 -23.40 7.64 -13.69
CA ASP A 281 -24.29 8.81 -13.71
C ASP A 281 -25.60 8.52 -14.47
N LEU A 282 -25.64 7.45 -15.27
CA LEU A 282 -26.87 7.00 -15.92
C LEU A 282 -27.77 6.22 -14.94
N VAL A 283 -29.02 6.65 -14.79
CA VAL A 283 -30.03 5.85 -14.08
C VAL A 283 -30.52 4.72 -15.00
N MET A 284 -30.30 3.46 -14.61
CA MET A 284 -30.79 2.31 -15.37
C MET A 284 -32.32 2.20 -15.25
N LYS A 285 -33.04 2.48 -16.34
CA LYS A 285 -34.51 2.39 -16.44
C LYS A 285 -34.97 1.42 -17.54
N SER A 286 -34.11 0.49 -17.95
CA SER A 286 -34.40 -0.45 -19.03
C SER A 286 -34.08 -1.86 -18.58
N ALA A 287 -35.13 -2.66 -18.37
CA ALA A 287 -34.99 -4.05 -17.95
C ALA A 287 -34.15 -4.89 -18.92
N GLY A 288 -34.35 -4.72 -20.23
CA GLY A 288 -33.55 -5.41 -21.25
C GLY A 288 -32.06 -5.02 -21.22
N ARG A 289 -31.73 -3.73 -21.08
CA ARG A 289 -30.33 -3.29 -20.97
C ARG A 289 -29.70 -3.71 -19.63
N ARG A 290 -30.45 -3.63 -18.54
CA ARG A 290 -30.07 -4.16 -17.23
C ARG A 290 -29.68 -5.63 -17.32
N ASP A 291 -30.54 -6.48 -17.88
CA ASP A 291 -30.29 -7.92 -17.99
C ASP A 291 -29.06 -8.22 -18.86
N LYS A 292 -28.89 -7.48 -19.97
CA LYS A 292 -27.70 -7.60 -20.83
C LYS A 292 -26.42 -7.25 -20.08
N LEU A 293 -26.41 -6.12 -19.35
CA LEU A 293 -25.24 -5.68 -18.61
C LEU A 293 -24.94 -6.57 -17.41
N ALA A 294 -25.97 -7.02 -16.69
CA ALA A 294 -25.84 -7.95 -15.58
C ALA A 294 -25.14 -9.24 -16.01
N ARG A 295 -25.50 -9.80 -17.17
CA ARG A 295 -24.83 -10.98 -17.73
C ARG A 295 -23.40 -10.70 -18.18
N LEU A 296 -23.15 -9.53 -18.77
CA LEU A 296 -21.84 -9.17 -19.30
C LEU A 296 -20.81 -8.91 -18.20
N GLU A 297 -21.20 -8.13 -17.19
CA GLU A 297 -20.29 -7.61 -16.15
C GLU A 297 -20.46 -8.32 -14.80
N ASN A 298 -21.36 -9.30 -14.72
CA ASN A 298 -21.69 -10.04 -13.50
C ASN A 298 -22.09 -9.15 -12.31
N VAL A 299 -22.86 -8.09 -12.60
CA VAL A 299 -23.35 -7.14 -11.61
C VAL A 299 -24.74 -7.53 -11.10
N ILE A 300 -24.99 -7.28 -9.81
CA ILE A 300 -26.25 -7.63 -9.13
C ILE A 300 -27.09 -6.41 -8.71
N GLY A 301 -26.56 -5.19 -8.88
CA GLY A 301 -27.25 -3.95 -8.56
C GLY A 301 -26.67 -2.73 -9.27
N PHE A 302 -27.43 -1.64 -9.27
CA PHE A 302 -27.15 -0.38 -9.96
C PHE A 302 -27.29 0.81 -9.00
N GLU A 303 -26.21 1.56 -8.82
CA GLU A 303 -26.20 2.78 -8.01
C GLU A 303 -25.34 3.87 -8.68
N MET A 304 -25.17 5.04 -8.05
CA MET A 304 -24.65 6.25 -8.73
C MET A 304 -23.46 6.93 -8.05
N LEU A 305 -22.90 6.38 -6.97
CA LEU A 305 -21.89 7.04 -6.14
C LEU A 305 -20.58 6.25 -6.06
N GLY A 306 -20.66 4.92 -6.00
CA GLY A 306 -19.56 3.99 -5.81
C GLY A 306 -18.28 4.36 -6.54
N ALA A 307 -18.39 4.57 -7.85
CA ALA A 307 -17.24 4.85 -8.71
C ALA A 307 -16.52 6.18 -8.38
N GLY A 308 -17.21 7.19 -7.84
CA GLY A 308 -16.57 8.46 -7.50
C GLY A 308 -15.74 8.41 -6.21
N VAL A 309 -16.08 7.50 -5.29
CA VAL A 309 -15.40 7.37 -3.98
C VAL A 309 -14.30 6.31 -4.00
N TRP A 310 -14.44 5.30 -4.88
CA TRP A 310 -13.71 4.03 -4.82
C TRP A 310 -12.19 4.14 -4.72
N ASP A 311 -11.58 5.11 -5.42
CA ASP A 311 -10.12 5.30 -5.45
C ASP A 311 -9.59 6.21 -4.34
N THR A 312 -10.46 6.75 -3.47
CA THR A 312 -10.06 7.74 -2.46
C THR A 312 -9.68 7.09 -1.13
N PHE A 313 -10.47 6.15 -0.64
CA PHE A 313 -10.21 5.35 0.56
C PHE A 313 -10.95 4.01 0.48
N PRO A 314 -10.53 2.97 1.24
CA PRO A 314 -11.18 1.66 1.22
C PRO A 314 -12.69 1.79 1.44
N THR A 315 -13.50 1.37 0.47
CA THR A 315 -14.95 1.61 0.46
C THR A 315 -15.75 0.32 0.27
N VAL A 316 -16.88 0.22 0.97
CA VAL A 316 -17.91 -0.80 0.75
C VAL A 316 -19.23 -0.12 0.40
N VAL A 317 -19.90 -0.61 -0.64
CA VAL A 317 -21.23 -0.14 -1.04
C VAL A 317 -22.26 -1.07 -0.41
N ILE A 318 -23.18 -0.51 0.39
CA ILE A 318 -24.26 -1.23 1.06
C ILE A 318 -25.58 -0.60 0.62
N LYS A 319 -26.36 -1.32 -0.18
CA LYS A 319 -27.56 -0.77 -0.81
C LYS A 319 -28.79 -1.65 -0.60
N GLY A 320 -29.88 -1.04 -0.15
CA GLY A 320 -31.19 -1.67 -0.12
C GLY A 320 -31.86 -1.57 -1.48
N VAL A 321 -32.48 -2.65 -1.94
CA VAL A 321 -33.12 -2.69 -3.26
C VAL A 321 -34.49 -1.99 -3.21
N CYS A 322 -34.67 -0.89 -3.91
CA CYS A 322 -35.94 -0.14 -3.94
C CYS A 322 -36.72 -0.27 -5.25
N ASP A 323 -36.06 -0.66 -6.33
CA ASP A 323 -36.66 -1.02 -7.62
C ASP A 323 -35.78 -2.07 -8.31
N TYR A 324 -36.17 -2.48 -9.52
CA TYR A 324 -35.43 -3.48 -10.30
C TYR A 324 -34.58 -2.87 -11.42
N ALA A 325 -34.10 -1.63 -11.29
CA ALA A 325 -33.33 -0.95 -12.35
C ALA A 325 -34.07 -0.99 -13.71
N ASP A 326 -35.38 -0.72 -13.68
CA ASP A 326 -36.23 -0.64 -14.86
C ASP A 326 -37.17 0.58 -14.80
N SER A 327 -38.14 0.63 -15.72
CA SER A 327 -39.07 1.75 -15.80
C SER A 327 -40.24 1.68 -14.81
N HIS A 328 -40.45 0.56 -14.12
CA HIS A 328 -41.53 0.35 -13.15
C HIS A 328 -41.10 0.80 -11.76
N LYS A 329 -40.86 2.11 -11.61
CA LYS A 329 -40.44 2.68 -10.32
C LYS A 329 -41.41 2.32 -9.20
N ASN A 330 -40.86 1.98 -8.04
CA ASN A 330 -41.65 1.65 -6.86
C ASN A 330 -41.25 2.52 -5.65
N LYS A 331 -41.85 3.71 -5.58
CA LYS A 331 -41.53 4.69 -4.53
C LYS A 331 -41.88 4.19 -3.11
N MET A 332 -42.80 3.23 -2.99
CA MET A 332 -43.23 2.66 -1.72
C MET A 332 -42.07 1.96 -0.98
N TRP A 333 -41.13 1.35 -1.72
CA TRP A 333 -40.03 0.59 -1.14
C TRP A 333 -38.83 1.44 -0.76
N GLN A 334 -38.72 2.68 -1.26
CA GLN A 334 -37.53 3.51 -1.07
C GLN A 334 -37.19 3.73 0.41
N LYS A 335 -38.21 4.04 1.23
CA LYS A 335 -38.05 4.22 2.68
C LYS A 335 -37.59 2.92 3.36
N TYR A 336 -38.28 1.81 3.10
CA TYR A 336 -37.92 0.51 3.68
C TYR A 336 -36.52 0.07 3.26
N ALA A 337 -36.18 0.20 1.97
CA ALA A 337 -34.86 -0.12 1.44
C ALA A 337 -33.77 0.70 2.13
N ALA A 338 -33.98 2.00 2.37
CA ALA A 338 -33.05 2.83 3.14
C ALA A 338 -32.86 2.32 4.57
N VAL A 339 -33.95 1.93 5.27
CA VAL A 339 -33.86 1.30 6.61
C VAL A 339 -33.03 0.02 6.57
N THR A 340 -33.30 -0.88 5.62
CA THR A 340 -32.56 -2.15 5.52
C THR A 340 -31.08 -1.94 5.22
N ALA A 341 -30.73 -0.95 4.38
CA ALA A 341 -29.35 -0.59 4.08
C ALA A 341 -28.63 -0.02 5.31
N ALA A 342 -29.25 0.91 6.03
CA ALA A 342 -28.70 1.48 7.26
C ALA A 342 -28.53 0.40 8.34
N ALA A 343 -29.54 -0.44 8.57
CA ALA A 343 -29.46 -1.55 9.49
C ALA A 343 -28.32 -2.53 9.14
N CYS A 344 -28.11 -2.81 7.84
CA CYS A 344 -26.99 -3.60 7.36
C CYS A 344 -25.65 -2.92 7.59
N ALA A 345 -25.55 -1.60 7.42
CA ALA A 345 -24.33 -0.85 7.73
C ALA A 345 -23.99 -0.93 9.23
N LYS A 346 -24.96 -0.76 10.15
CA LYS A 346 -24.76 -0.96 11.59
C LYS A 346 -24.29 -2.38 11.91
N ALA A 347 -24.93 -3.39 11.30
CA ALA A 347 -24.53 -4.79 11.47
C ALA A 347 -23.12 -5.08 10.95
N PHE A 348 -22.75 -4.51 9.80
CA PHE A 348 -21.41 -4.61 9.22
C PHE A 348 -20.36 -3.97 10.13
N LEU A 349 -20.64 -2.79 10.67
CA LEU A 349 -19.75 -2.10 11.61
C LEU A 349 -19.55 -2.87 12.92
N ARG A 350 -20.51 -3.67 13.37
CA ARG A 350 -20.30 -4.60 14.51
C ARG A 350 -19.26 -5.68 14.21
N GLN A 351 -19.13 -6.08 12.94
CA GLN A 351 -18.16 -7.06 12.47
C GLN A 351 -16.79 -6.45 12.14
N TRP A 352 -16.77 -5.16 11.80
CA TRP A 352 -15.57 -4.37 11.57
C TRP A 352 -14.82 -4.12 12.88
N ARG A 353 -13.56 -4.55 12.95
CA ARG A 353 -12.68 -4.27 14.10
C ARG A 353 -11.79 -3.09 13.73
N GLY A 354 -11.85 -2.03 14.53
CA GLY A 354 -10.82 -0.99 14.49
C GLY A 354 -9.48 -1.57 14.94
N ILE A 355 -8.39 -0.90 14.58
CA ILE A 355 -7.10 -1.17 15.21
C ILE A 355 -7.20 -0.72 16.67
N GLU A 356 -6.74 -1.52 17.62
CA GLU A 356 -6.49 -1.00 18.97
C GLU A 356 -5.50 0.14 18.82
N LYS A 357 -5.95 1.39 19.02
CA LYS A 357 -5.07 2.46 19.47
C LYS A 357 -4.41 1.88 20.71
N SER A 358 -3.14 1.51 20.62
CA SER A 358 -2.44 0.83 21.70
C SER A 358 -2.71 1.63 22.96
N SER A 359 -3.49 1.06 23.88
CA SER A 359 -3.78 1.64 25.19
C SER A 359 -2.55 1.50 26.08
N ASN A 360 -1.37 1.77 25.51
CA ASN A 360 -0.09 1.72 26.21
C ASN A 360 0.03 2.89 27.19
N GLU A 361 -0.89 3.87 27.18
CA GLU A 361 -1.01 4.85 28.26
C GLU A 361 -1.55 4.25 29.58
N THR A 362 -2.37 3.18 29.56
CA THR A 362 -3.08 2.73 30.77
C THR A 362 -2.40 1.57 31.51
N PHE A 363 -1.64 0.73 30.80
CA PHE A 363 -0.92 -0.40 31.42
C PHE A 363 0.40 0.04 32.08
N PHE A 364 1.12 0.99 31.47
CA PHE A 364 2.34 1.57 32.06
C PHE A 364 2.02 2.39 33.31
N THR A 365 0.94 3.16 33.34
CA THR A 365 0.57 3.98 34.51
C THR A 365 0.12 3.16 35.71
N THR A 366 -0.59 2.04 35.50
CA THR A 366 -1.02 1.16 36.60
C THR A 366 0.14 0.32 37.14
N LEU A 367 1.05 -0.12 36.28
CA LEU A 367 2.25 -0.86 36.67
C LEU A 367 3.28 0.05 37.37
N LEU A 368 3.48 1.27 36.88
CA LEU A 368 4.34 2.28 37.52
C LEU A 368 3.81 2.71 38.89
N ARG A 369 2.48 2.81 39.08
CA ARG A 369 1.87 3.14 40.39
C ARG A 369 1.95 2.00 41.41
N THR A 370 2.11 0.76 40.94
CA THR A 370 2.26 -0.42 41.81
C THR A 370 3.74 -0.70 42.14
N ILE A 371 4.67 -0.31 41.26
CA ILE A 371 6.12 -0.50 41.43
C ILE A 371 6.80 0.71 42.11
N TYR A 372 6.33 1.93 41.84
CA TYR A 372 6.86 3.18 42.39
C TYR A 372 5.76 3.91 43.16
N GLY A 373 5.67 3.67 44.47
CA GLY A 373 4.73 4.39 45.35
C GLY A 373 4.93 5.92 45.29
N ASP A 374 3.83 6.65 45.52
CA ASP A 374 3.59 8.12 45.62
C ASP A 374 4.78 9.12 45.59
N MET A 375 5.70 9.01 44.64
CA MET A 375 6.75 10.01 44.41
C MET A 375 7.06 10.18 42.92
N ALA A 376 6.15 10.82 42.18
CA ALA A 376 6.46 11.56 40.93
C ALA A 376 5.25 12.38 40.44
N THR A 377 4.70 13.27 41.26
CA THR A 377 3.85 14.37 40.76
C THR A 377 4.73 15.54 40.34
N SER A 378 5.22 15.54 39.10
CA SER A 378 5.44 16.73 38.25
C SER A 378 6.26 16.40 37.00
N ALA A 379 5.65 15.79 35.97
CA ALA A 379 6.14 15.87 34.57
C ALA A 379 5.17 15.22 33.56
N ALA A 380 3.87 15.18 33.85
CA ALA A 380 2.86 14.76 32.87
C ALA A 380 2.10 16.01 32.39
N THR A 381 2.73 16.74 31.47
CA THR A 381 2.09 17.80 30.70
C THR A 381 2.43 17.60 29.24
N SER A 382 1.39 17.57 28.40
CA SER A 382 1.39 17.70 26.93
C SER A 382 1.57 16.42 26.09
N GLU A 383 0.46 15.71 25.83
CA GLU A 383 0.21 15.12 24.50
C GLU A 383 -0.65 16.07 23.64
N ALA A 384 -0.32 17.36 23.67
CA ALA A 384 -0.62 18.29 22.59
C ALA A 384 0.49 18.15 21.56
N GLN A 385 0.14 18.06 20.27
CA GLN A 385 1.04 18.17 19.10
C GLN A 385 2.46 17.62 19.30
N LEU A 386 2.77 16.46 18.74
CA LEU A 386 4.18 16.10 18.54
C LEU A 386 4.85 17.28 17.80
N PRO A 387 5.97 17.81 18.32
CA PRO A 387 6.60 19.01 17.79
C PRO A 387 7.03 18.82 16.33
N ASP A 388 7.44 19.92 15.69
CA ASP A 388 8.08 20.00 14.36
C ASP A 388 9.36 19.12 14.17
N GLU A 389 9.60 18.14 15.05
CA GLU A 389 10.75 17.23 15.02
C GLU A 389 10.78 16.38 13.75
N MET A 390 11.84 16.53 12.95
CA MET A 390 12.00 15.85 11.67
C MET A 390 12.26 14.34 11.77
N LEU A 391 12.80 13.87 12.91
CA LEU A 391 13.19 12.49 13.12
C LEU A 391 13.14 12.11 14.60
N LYS A 392 12.55 10.94 14.90
CA LYS A 392 12.58 10.35 16.25
C LYS A 392 12.87 8.86 16.19
N PHE A 393 13.74 8.38 17.07
CA PHE A 393 14.11 6.97 17.16
C PHE A 393 13.76 6.43 18.55
N PHE A 394 13.08 5.29 18.58
CA PHE A 394 12.68 4.60 19.80
C PHE A 394 13.37 3.25 19.86
N LEU A 395 13.96 2.93 21.00
CA LEU A 395 14.50 1.60 21.30
C LEU A 395 13.49 0.84 22.16
N ASP A 396 12.93 -0.23 21.60
CA ASP A 396 11.97 -1.09 22.28
C ASP A 396 12.68 -2.18 23.11
N ARG A 397 13.86 -2.64 22.68
CA ARG A 397 14.72 -3.57 23.44
C ARG A 397 16.19 -3.39 23.07
N THR A 398 17.05 -3.45 24.08
CA THR A 398 18.51 -3.54 23.94
C THR A 398 19.01 -4.82 24.61
N ALA A 399 19.76 -5.65 23.87
CA ALA A 399 20.48 -6.78 24.43
C ALA A 399 21.89 -6.31 24.86
N GLU A 400 22.03 -5.85 26.10
CA GLU A 400 23.30 -5.37 26.68
C GLU A 400 24.02 -4.25 25.88
N LEU A 401 25.14 -3.74 26.41
CA LEU A 401 25.93 -2.69 25.75
C LEU A 401 26.67 -3.30 24.55
N GLY A 402 26.10 -3.15 23.34
CA GLY A 402 26.74 -3.61 22.10
C GLY A 402 26.15 -4.85 21.44
N GLY A 403 24.94 -5.28 21.81
CA GLY A 403 24.20 -6.36 21.13
C GLY A 403 23.12 -5.90 20.14
N PRO A 404 22.31 -6.83 19.61
CA PRO A 404 21.22 -6.51 18.68
C PRO A 404 20.14 -5.63 19.34
N ARG A 405 19.60 -4.71 18.54
CA ARG A 405 18.67 -3.67 19.00
C ARG A 405 17.36 -3.78 18.25
N LEU A 406 16.25 -3.79 18.97
CA LEU A 406 14.92 -3.67 18.38
C LEU A 406 14.42 -2.26 18.60
N GLY A 407 14.05 -1.58 17.52
CA GLY A 407 13.58 -0.21 17.59
C GLY A 407 12.69 0.20 16.43
N ARG A 408 12.33 1.47 16.41
CA ARG A 408 11.56 2.09 15.33
C ARG A 408 11.97 3.52 15.09
N LEU A 409 12.08 3.89 13.83
CA LEU A 409 12.48 5.21 13.36
C LEU A 409 11.27 5.88 12.71
N LEU A 410 10.92 7.08 13.19
CA LEU A 410 9.82 7.88 12.69
C LEU A 410 10.38 9.11 11.99
N SER A 411 9.92 9.37 10.78
CA SER A 411 10.22 10.57 10.01
C SER A 411 8.96 11.39 9.73
N LYS A 412 9.14 12.68 9.42
CA LYS A 412 8.04 13.60 9.11
C LYS A 412 7.16 13.06 7.97
N GLY A 413 5.91 12.71 8.29
CA GLY A 413 4.89 12.30 7.30
C GLY A 413 5.02 10.87 6.75
N GLY A 414 5.97 10.06 7.25
CA GLY A 414 6.18 8.67 6.85
C GLY A 414 5.72 7.65 7.89
N PRO A 415 5.47 6.38 7.50
CA PRO A 415 5.21 5.30 8.44
C PRO A 415 6.46 4.97 9.27
N PRO A 416 6.31 4.43 10.50
CA PRO A 416 7.46 4.03 11.31
C PRO A 416 8.26 2.89 10.65
N LEU A 417 9.56 3.09 10.47
CA LEU A 417 10.50 2.08 9.98
C LEU A 417 11.03 1.24 11.15
N GLN A 418 10.72 -0.05 11.17
CA GLN A 418 11.16 -0.98 12.22
C GLN A 418 12.64 -1.35 12.03
N THR A 419 13.46 -1.34 13.09
CA THR A 419 14.89 -1.69 13.06
C THR A 419 15.16 -2.99 13.85
N PRO A 420 16.11 -3.84 13.41
CA PRO A 420 16.96 -3.69 12.24
C PRO A 420 16.23 -3.80 10.89
N HIS A 421 16.74 -3.09 9.87
CA HIS A 421 16.23 -3.12 8.49
C HIS A 421 17.33 -2.92 7.44
N TYR A 422 17.09 -3.38 6.21
CA TYR A 422 17.97 -3.07 5.08
C TYR A 422 17.62 -1.71 4.46
N VAL A 423 18.58 -1.12 3.75
CA VAL A 423 18.41 0.09 2.96
C VAL A 423 18.83 -0.20 1.52
N ALA A 424 17.89 -0.07 0.57
CA ALA A 424 18.18 -0.36 -0.83
C ALA A 424 19.04 0.75 -1.43
N ALA A 425 20.22 0.38 -1.94
CA ALA A 425 21.08 1.30 -2.66
C ALA A 425 20.47 1.63 -4.03
N THR A 426 20.44 2.92 -4.37
CA THR A 426 19.92 3.39 -5.65
C THR A 426 21.06 3.79 -6.60
N SER A 427 20.71 3.88 -7.88
CA SER A 427 21.55 4.47 -8.92
C SER A 427 20.72 5.51 -9.64
N ARG A 428 21.08 6.80 -9.52
CA ARG A 428 20.32 7.95 -10.04
C ARG A 428 18.90 8.04 -9.46
N GLY A 429 18.76 7.69 -8.19
CA GLY A 429 17.51 7.78 -7.44
C GLY A 429 16.56 6.60 -7.59
N VAL A 430 16.89 5.61 -8.43
CA VAL A 430 16.07 4.42 -8.66
C VAL A 430 16.78 3.17 -8.16
N VAL A 431 16.05 2.25 -7.54
CA VAL A 431 16.59 0.92 -7.22
C VAL A 431 16.81 0.18 -8.54
N PRO A 432 18.02 -0.31 -8.85
CA PRO A 432 18.29 -0.96 -10.13
C PRO A 432 17.25 -2.05 -10.47
N HIS A 433 16.77 -2.05 -11.72
CA HIS A 433 15.75 -2.94 -12.28
C HIS A 433 14.32 -2.78 -11.73
N ILE A 434 14.08 -1.88 -10.78
CA ILE A 434 12.78 -1.64 -10.13
C ILE A 434 12.37 -0.18 -10.35
N SER A 435 11.40 0.05 -11.24
CA SER A 435 10.72 1.34 -11.33
C SER A 435 9.86 1.62 -10.11
N GLU A 436 9.51 2.88 -9.87
CA GLU A 436 8.80 3.31 -8.67
C GLU A 436 7.39 2.71 -8.54
N ASP A 437 6.74 2.37 -9.65
CA ASP A 437 5.47 1.64 -9.66
C ASP A 437 5.66 0.17 -9.25
N LEU A 438 6.73 -0.48 -9.72
CA LEU A 438 7.09 -1.83 -9.28
C LEU A 438 7.51 -1.85 -7.80
N LEU A 439 8.23 -0.82 -7.35
CA LEU A 439 8.62 -0.63 -5.96
C LEU A 439 7.37 -0.66 -5.07
N GLN A 440 6.32 0.08 -5.45
CA GLN A 440 5.06 0.16 -4.71
C GLN A 440 4.19 -1.10 -4.83
N ARG A 441 4.13 -1.73 -6.01
CA ARG A 441 3.20 -2.84 -6.29
C ARG A 441 3.74 -4.21 -5.89
N HIS A 442 5.05 -4.42 -6.08
CA HIS A 442 5.64 -5.77 -6.07
C HIS A 442 6.82 -5.93 -5.12
N THR A 443 7.27 -4.87 -4.45
CA THR A 443 8.33 -4.95 -3.44
C THR A 443 7.83 -4.46 -2.08
N SER A 444 8.62 -4.70 -1.04
CA SER A 444 8.40 -4.15 0.31
C SER A 444 9.56 -3.23 0.72
N ILE A 445 10.23 -2.61 -0.25
CA ILE A 445 11.36 -1.71 0.00
C ILE A 445 10.84 -0.45 0.70
N SER A 446 11.09 -0.33 2.00
CA SER A 446 10.67 0.80 2.83
C SER A 446 11.77 1.78 3.18
N ALA A 447 13.02 1.54 2.75
CA ALA A 447 14.13 2.48 2.92
C ALA A 447 15.07 2.46 1.71
N VAL A 448 15.50 3.63 1.26
CA VAL A 448 16.43 3.81 0.14
C VAL A 448 17.57 4.76 0.50
N TYR A 449 18.74 4.47 -0.07
CA TYR A 449 19.90 5.33 0.00
C TYR A 449 20.19 5.92 -1.38
N MET A 450 20.38 7.24 -1.45
CA MET A 450 20.76 7.97 -2.65
C MET A 450 22.11 8.64 -2.47
N GLY A 451 23.00 8.51 -3.46
CA GLY A 451 24.25 9.26 -3.52
C GLY A 451 24.03 10.62 -4.15
N ALA A 452 24.43 11.70 -3.47
CA ALA A 452 24.33 13.07 -3.99
C ALA A 452 25.12 13.23 -5.30
N GLU A 453 26.22 12.49 -5.46
CA GLU A 453 27.03 12.48 -6.67
C GLU A 453 26.25 12.11 -7.96
N ASP A 454 25.14 11.38 -7.84
CA ASP A 454 24.27 11.05 -8.98
C ASP A 454 23.47 12.27 -9.50
N PHE A 455 23.39 13.34 -8.72
CA PHE A 455 22.57 14.52 -9.03
C PHE A 455 23.37 15.82 -9.23
N LEU A 456 24.68 15.79 -8.96
CA LEU A 456 25.56 16.98 -8.95
C LEU A 456 26.35 17.11 -10.27
N GLU A 457 25.65 17.38 -11.37
CA GLU A 457 26.26 17.62 -12.69
C GLU A 457 26.83 19.07 -12.83
N LYS A 458 27.42 19.42 -13.99
CA LYS A 458 28.30 20.57 -14.31
C LYS A 458 28.03 21.93 -13.62
N SER A 459 26.80 22.27 -13.22
CA SER A 459 26.50 23.39 -12.32
C SER A 459 25.29 23.07 -11.42
N ARG A 460 25.40 23.32 -10.11
CA ARG A 460 24.38 22.96 -9.10
C ARG A 460 23.01 23.63 -9.37
N THR A 461 23.02 24.84 -9.94
CA THR A 461 21.80 25.62 -10.21
C THR A 461 21.05 25.13 -11.44
N GLU A 462 21.66 24.31 -12.30
CA GLU A 462 21.03 23.86 -13.54
C GLU A 462 20.46 22.44 -13.49
N ALA A 463 20.97 21.58 -12.60
CA ALA A 463 20.55 20.19 -12.57
C ALA A 463 19.04 20.09 -12.25
N PRO A 464 18.25 19.29 -13.02
CA PRO A 464 16.80 19.29 -12.94
C PRO A 464 16.23 19.03 -11.54
N VAL A 465 16.91 18.20 -10.72
CA VAL A 465 16.47 17.90 -9.36
C VAL A 465 16.31 19.16 -8.50
N PHE A 466 17.21 20.14 -8.63
CA PHE A 466 17.18 21.38 -7.84
C PHE A 466 16.15 22.39 -8.37
N LYS A 467 15.62 22.16 -9.58
CA LYS A 467 14.54 22.96 -10.19
C LYS A 467 13.17 22.32 -10.00
N THR A 468 13.09 21.18 -9.31
CA THR A 468 11.83 20.48 -9.08
C THR A 468 10.89 21.39 -8.28
N PRO A 469 9.69 21.70 -8.80
CA PRO A 469 8.78 22.62 -8.13
C PRO A 469 8.23 21.96 -6.86
N VAL A 470 8.59 22.47 -5.69
CA VAL A 470 8.13 21.99 -4.38
C VAL A 470 7.24 23.03 -3.71
N THR A 471 6.26 22.57 -2.92
CA THR A 471 5.43 23.45 -2.09
C THR A 471 5.69 23.21 -0.60
N GLY A 472 5.77 24.28 0.19
CA GLY A 472 6.01 24.19 1.64
C GLY A 472 7.28 23.40 1.98
N ASP A 473 7.12 22.32 2.75
CA ASP A 473 8.19 21.45 3.25
C ASP A 473 8.43 20.19 2.39
N GLU A 474 7.88 20.14 1.17
CA GLU A 474 8.10 19.01 0.26
C GLU A 474 9.59 18.76 -0.02
N SER A 475 9.94 17.48 -0.14
CA SER A 475 11.26 17.02 -0.57
C SER A 475 11.40 17.10 -2.10
N ALA A 476 12.32 17.94 -2.57
CA ALA A 476 12.59 18.07 -4.00
C ALA A 476 13.15 16.77 -4.58
N LEU A 477 14.00 16.07 -3.81
CA LEU A 477 14.58 14.80 -4.23
C LEU A 477 13.53 13.71 -4.36
N ARG A 478 12.65 13.59 -3.37
CA ARG A 478 11.53 12.63 -3.40
C ARG A 478 10.62 12.88 -4.60
N LYS A 479 10.26 14.14 -4.83
CA LYS A 479 9.37 14.53 -5.93
C LYS A 479 10.01 14.29 -7.30
N TYR A 480 11.31 14.59 -7.43
CA TYR A 480 12.05 14.36 -8.67
C TYR A 480 12.16 12.88 -9.03
N THR A 481 12.39 12.03 -8.03
CA THR A 481 12.56 10.58 -8.19
C THR A 481 11.25 9.81 -8.13
N ALA A 482 10.10 10.49 -7.94
CA ALA A 482 8.80 9.86 -7.70
C ALA A 482 8.80 8.84 -6.54
N LEU A 483 9.69 9.00 -5.56
CA LEU A 483 9.80 8.10 -4.43
C LEU A 483 8.56 8.23 -3.52
N PRO A 484 7.87 7.13 -3.17
CA PRO A 484 6.67 7.19 -2.31
C PRO A 484 6.96 7.79 -0.94
N SER A 485 6.03 8.56 -0.37
CA SER A 485 6.16 9.12 1.00
C SER A 485 6.28 8.04 2.08
N SER A 486 5.88 6.80 1.78
CA SER A 486 6.04 5.65 2.67
C SER A 486 7.48 5.12 2.76
N CYS A 487 8.39 5.56 1.88
CA CYS A 487 9.76 5.07 1.82
C CYS A 487 10.73 6.07 2.48
N PHE A 488 11.50 5.59 3.45
CA PHE A 488 12.49 6.39 4.18
C PHE A 488 13.70 6.72 3.28
N LEU A 489 14.02 8.00 3.15
CA LEU A 489 15.01 8.52 2.20
C LEU A 489 16.26 9.03 2.89
N ILE A 490 17.39 8.36 2.63
CA ILE A 490 18.71 8.73 3.14
C ILE A 490 19.55 9.28 1.99
N LEU A 491 20.15 10.45 2.19
CA LEU A 491 21.07 11.05 1.23
C LEU A 491 22.48 11.10 1.82
N GLY A 492 23.45 10.52 1.10
CA GLY A 492 24.86 10.67 1.43
C GLY A 492 25.68 11.21 0.27
N PRO A 493 26.97 11.54 0.48
CA PRO A 493 27.78 12.18 -0.55
C PRO A 493 28.10 11.25 -1.73
N HIS A 494 28.40 9.99 -1.42
CA HIS A 494 28.80 8.96 -2.39
C HIS A 494 27.68 7.95 -2.60
N ARG A 495 27.67 7.27 -3.74
CA ARG A 495 26.89 6.04 -3.93
C ARG A 495 27.47 4.89 -3.09
N VAL A 496 26.67 3.85 -2.87
CA VAL A 496 27.09 2.62 -2.17
C VAL A 496 26.94 1.43 -3.14
N PRO A 497 28.02 0.67 -3.41
CA PRO A 497 29.37 0.84 -2.88
C PRO A 497 30.09 2.05 -3.50
N ARG A 498 30.96 2.67 -2.69
CA ARG A 498 31.74 3.84 -3.12
C ARG A 498 32.73 3.46 -4.21
N LEU A 499 32.80 4.28 -5.27
CA LEU A 499 33.91 4.20 -6.23
C LEU A 499 35.13 4.94 -5.69
N ALA A 500 36.29 4.30 -5.72
CA ALA A 500 37.55 4.95 -5.38
C ALA A 500 37.88 6.04 -6.42
N PRO A 501 37.92 7.33 -6.02
CA PRO A 501 38.30 8.39 -6.93
C PRO A 501 39.82 8.38 -7.17
N PRO A 502 40.29 8.78 -8.37
CA PRO A 502 41.72 8.91 -8.65
C PRO A 502 42.37 10.09 -7.91
N ALA A 503 41.58 11.10 -7.55
CA ALA A 503 42.04 12.28 -6.82
C ALA A 503 41.86 12.09 -5.30
N GLN A 504 42.83 12.59 -4.53
CA GLN A 504 42.73 12.65 -3.08
C GLN A 504 41.76 13.76 -2.63
N ASN A 505 41.14 13.55 -1.47
CA ASN A 505 40.32 14.58 -0.83
C ASN A 505 41.17 15.78 -0.40
N LYS A 506 40.57 16.97 -0.43
CA LYS A 506 41.16 18.23 0.04
C LYS A 506 40.70 18.50 1.48
N ASP A 507 41.15 19.59 2.08
CA ASP A 507 40.73 19.94 3.43
C ASP A 507 39.33 20.58 3.45
N SER A 508 38.85 21.13 2.32
CA SER A 508 37.50 21.70 2.17
C SER A 508 36.53 20.85 1.34
N ALA A 509 36.99 19.72 0.77
CA ALA A 509 36.26 19.07 -0.30
C ALA A 509 36.54 17.57 -0.45
N VAL A 510 35.54 16.85 -0.93
CA VAL A 510 35.59 15.40 -1.21
C VAL A 510 35.57 15.14 -2.72
N SER A 511 36.24 14.09 -3.17
CA SER A 511 36.20 13.66 -4.58
C SER A 511 35.03 12.70 -4.83
N ILE A 512 34.10 13.08 -5.72
CA ILE A 512 32.91 12.32 -6.09
C ILE A 512 33.00 11.80 -7.53
N SER A 513 32.24 10.75 -7.85
CA SER A 513 32.07 10.26 -9.22
C SER A 513 30.72 10.70 -9.74
N THR A 514 30.66 11.40 -10.87
CA THR A 514 29.40 11.82 -11.49
C THR A 514 29.24 11.21 -12.88
N SER A 515 28.05 11.33 -13.48
CA SER A 515 27.76 10.87 -14.85
C SER A 515 28.75 11.39 -15.91
N VAL A 516 29.38 12.54 -15.64
CA VAL A 516 30.36 13.21 -16.51
C VAL A 516 31.83 13.00 -16.08
N GLY A 517 32.08 12.19 -15.05
CA GLY A 517 33.42 11.85 -14.55
C GLY A 517 33.67 12.28 -13.10
N PHE A 518 34.91 12.09 -12.65
CA PHE A 518 35.34 12.46 -11.30
C PHE A 518 35.48 13.97 -11.15
N ARG A 519 35.02 14.50 -10.02
CA ARG A 519 35.17 15.92 -9.67
C ARG A 519 35.31 16.11 -8.17
N THR A 520 35.70 17.31 -7.79
CA THR A 520 35.70 17.77 -6.40
C THR A 520 34.32 18.35 -6.06
N LEU A 521 33.80 18.01 -4.89
CA LEU A 521 32.60 18.55 -4.27
C LEU A 521 33.01 19.25 -2.98
N GLU A 522 32.83 20.57 -2.93
CA GLU A 522 33.13 21.35 -1.71
C GLU A 522 32.12 20.99 -0.60
N ALA A 523 32.58 21.01 0.66
CA ALA A 523 31.71 20.67 1.79
C ALA A 523 30.48 21.58 1.89
N SER A 524 30.64 22.87 1.56
CA SER A 524 29.55 23.84 1.44
C SER A 524 28.57 23.56 0.31
N GLU A 525 29.05 23.03 -0.81
CA GLU A 525 28.18 22.63 -1.90
C GLU A 525 27.34 21.42 -1.50
N TYR A 526 27.92 20.45 -0.79
CA TYR A 526 27.19 19.30 -0.27
C TYR A 526 26.12 19.71 0.74
N ASP A 527 26.46 20.50 1.76
CA ASP A 527 25.49 20.95 2.76
C ASP A 527 24.32 21.69 2.13
N ALA A 528 24.63 22.62 1.23
CA ALA A 528 23.59 23.37 0.56
C ALA A 528 22.76 22.47 -0.38
N ALA A 529 23.33 21.40 -0.95
CA ALA A 529 22.55 20.39 -1.66
C ALA A 529 21.59 19.63 -0.74
N THR A 530 22.02 19.22 0.46
CA THR A 530 21.13 18.55 1.44
C THR A 530 19.97 19.45 1.85
N LEU A 531 20.22 20.74 2.07
CA LEU A 531 19.19 21.73 2.40
C LEU A 531 18.18 21.93 1.27
N ALA A 532 18.64 21.94 0.02
CA ALA A 532 17.77 22.11 -1.14
C ALA A 532 16.97 20.84 -1.49
N LEU A 533 17.58 19.66 -1.33
CA LEU A 533 16.98 18.38 -1.69
C LEU A 533 16.03 17.82 -0.63
N ARG A 534 16.24 18.19 0.65
CA ARG A 534 15.41 17.82 1.80
C ARG A 534 15.13 16.31 1.87
N PRO A 535 16.16 15.45 2.02
CA PRO A 535 15.97 14.04 2.36
C PRO A 535 15.37 13.90 3.77
N ASP A 536 14.95 12.69 4.15
CA ASP A 536 14.51 12.44 5.52
C ASP A 536 15.71 12.49 6.50
N VAL A 537 16.88 12.02 6.04
CA VAL A 537 18.17 12.12 6.75
C VAL A 537 19.30 12.41 5.77
N ALA A 538 20.27 13.21 6.20
CA ALA A 538 21.54 13.42 5.50
C ALA A 538 22.73 12.87 6.31
N THR A 539 23.69 12.22 5.65
CA THR A 539 24.94 11.76 6.27
C THR A 539 26.04 12.79 6.16
N GLY A 540 26.89 12.95 7.17
CA GLY A 540 28.08 13.82 7.08
C GLY A 540 29.14 13.32 6.08
N LEU A 541 30.06 14.23 5.72
CA LEU A 541 31.19 13.91 4.85
C LEU A 541 32.26 13.12 5.61
N ALA A 542 32.83 12.10 4.97
CA ALA A 542 33.88 11.26 5.55
C ALA A 542 35.06 11.08 4.59
N ASP A 543 36.29 11.25 5.09
CA ASP A 543 37.51 11.05 4.28
C ASP A 543 37.93 9.58 4.27
N LEU A 544 37.14 8.74 3.60
CA LEU A 544 37.40 7.29 3.53
C LEU A 544 38.67 6.96 2.75
N ILE A 545 39.49 6.09 3.33
CA ILE A 545 40.76 5.64 2.76
C ILE A 545 40.53 4.28 2.09
N SER A 546 40.93 4.15 0.82
CA SER A 546 40.71 2.93 0.01
C SER A 546 42.01 2.21 -0.37
N ALA A 547 43.07 2.31 0.44
CA ALA A 547 44.41 1.79 0.13
C ALA A 547 44.86 0.68 1.09
N ASP A 548 45.51 -0.36 0.56
CA ASP A 548 45.94 -1.55 1.32
C ASP A 548 47.10 -1.28 2.31
N LYS A 549 47.85 -0.20 2.12
CA LYS A 549 48.93 0.25 3.02
C LYS A 549 48.76 1.71 3.34
N ILE A 550 48.35 2.00 4.57
CA ILE A 550 48.02 3.36 5.03
C ILE A 550 49.06 3.80 6.05
N SER A 551 49.63 4.99 5.89
CA SER A 551 50.51 5.58 6.90
C SER A 551 49.69 6.16 8.06
N LYS A 552 50.22 6.14 9.29
CA LYS A 552 49.56 6.77 10.46
C LYS A 552 49.16 8.22 10.20
N LYS A 553 50.05 9.00 9.56
CA LYS A 553 49.77 10.38 9.13
C LYS A 553 48.56 10.52 8.19
N ARG A 554 48.28 9.51 7.35
CA ARG A 554 47.12 9.54 6.43
C ARG A 554 45.81 9.25 7.17
N ILE A 555 45.85 8.40 8.20
CA ILE A 555 44.73 8.11 9.10
C ILE A 555 44.38 9.34 9.95
N GLU A 556 45.39 9.96 10.58
CA GLU A 556 45.24 11.21 11.33
C GLU A 556 44.61 12.29 10.45
N LYS A 557 45.17 12.53 9.25
CA LYS A 557 44.64 13.53 8.33
C LYS A 557 43.19 13.25 7.88
N SER A 558 42.82 11.98 7.72
CA SER A 558 41.44 11.59 7.39
C SER A 558 40.48 11.91 8.53
N THR A 559 40.90 11.61 9.76
CA THR A 559 40.15 11.88 10.99
C THR A 559 39.97 13.39 11.17
N ASP A 560 41.06 14.16 11.08
CA ASP A 560 41.04 15.63 11.20
C ASP A 560 40.11 16.29 10.18
N ARG A 561 40.13 15.82 8.93
CA ARG A 561 39.25 16.35 7.87
C ARG A 561 37.79 16.02 8.12
N THR A 562 37.51 14.79 8.51
CA THR A 562 36.15 14.34 8.81
C THR A 562 35.58 15.13 9.98
N HIS A 563 36.40 15.35 11.02
CA HIS A 563 36.05 16.21 12.15
C HIS A 563 35.84 17.67 11.73
N ALA A 564 36.75 18.25 10.94
CA ALA A 564 36.64 19.62 10.46
C ALA A 564 35.39 19.84 9.59
N TRP A 565 35.06 18.90 8.69
CA TRP A 565 33.85 18.98 7.88
C TRP A 565 32.59 18.91 8.74
N LEU A 566 32.54 18.00 9.73
CA LEU A 566 31.42 17.91 10.66
C LEU A 566 31.23 19.22 11.43
N ARG A 567 32.31 19.77 12.00
CA ARG A 567 32.31 21.06 12.69
C ARG A 567 31.74 22.15 11.80
N ASP A 568 32.30 22.30 10.60
CA ASP A 568 31.90 23.37 9.69
C ASP A 568 30.43 23.21 9.26
N THR A 569 29.93 21.98 9.06
CA THR A 569 28.51 21.70 8.79
C THR A 569 27.63 22.08 9.98
N VAL A 570 28.02 21.74 11.22
CA VAL A 570 27.28 22.08 12.43
C VAL A 570 27.21 23.60 12.63
N THR A 571 28.35 24.29 12.54
CA THR A 571 28.40 25.76 12.68
C THR A 571 27.49 26.44 11.66
N ARG A 572 27.51 26.00 10.39
CA ARG A 572 26.62 26.57 9.36
C ARG A 572 25.15 26.31 9.62
N ARG A 573 24.80 25.15 10.17
CA ARG A 573 23.41 24.83 10.55
C ARG A 573 22.93 25.71 11.70
N GLU A 574 23.79 26.00 12.67
CA GLU A 574 23.48 26.90 13.78
C GLU A 574 23.33 28.36 13.31
N GLU A 575 24.25 28.82 12.46
CA GLU A 575 24.18 30.15 11.81
C GLU A 575 22.93 30.33 10.95
N GLN A 576 22.41 29.23 10.38
CA GLN A 576 21.21 29.18 9.54
C GLN A 576 20.05 28.46 10.24
N SER A 577 19.86 28.72 11.54
CA SER A 577 18.82 28.10 12.37
C SER A 577 17.39 28.43 11.94
N ASP A 578 17.19 29.44 11.09
CA ASP A 578 15.92 29.77 10.44
C ASP A 578 15.55 28.79 9.31
N ARG A 579 16.52 27.99 8.83
CA ARG A 579 16.32 27.02 7.75
C ARG A 579 15.97 25.64 8.32
N LEU A 580 15.05 24.95 7.62
CA LEU A 580 14.69 23.58 7.95
C LEU A 580 15.72 22.59 7.39
N TRP A 581 16.73 22.26 8.18
CA TRP A 581 17.78 21.31 7.83
C TRP A 581 17.36 19.86 8.10
N PRO A 582 17.64 18.90 7.18
CA PRO A 582 17.42 17.49 7.47
C PRO A 582 18.29 17.02 8.64
N PRO A 583 17.82 16.08 9.47
CA PRO A 583 18.60 15.45 10.53
C PRO A 583 19.96 14.97 10.01
N LEU A 584 21.02 15.22 10.80
CA LEU A 584 22.40 14.89 10.43
C LEU A 584 22.86 13.62 11.11
N PHE A 585 23.36 12.67 10.34
CA PHE A 585 24.04 11.49 10.86
C PHE A 585 25.55 11.70 10.81
N ALA A 586 26.20 11.62 11.96
CA ALA A 586 27.64 11.85 12.09
C ALA A 586 28.45 10.65 11.58
N PRO A 587 29.45 10.88 10.70
CA PRO A 587 30.27 9.81 10.17
C PRO A 587 31.16 9.20 11.25
N ILE A 588 31.29 7.88 11.21
CA ILE A 588 32.18 7.13 12.08
C ILE A 588 33.14 6.34 11.18
N LEU A 589 34.40 6.75 11.21
CA LEU A 589 35.46 6.16 10.41
C LEU A 589 35.88 4.78 10.96
N PRO A 590 36.38 3.87 10.09
CA PRO A 590 36.98 2.61 10.52
C PRO A 590 38.40 2.84 11.04
N LEU A 591 38.52 3.26 12.30
CA LEU A 591 39.79 3.51 12.98
C LEU A 591 40.16 2.37 13.93
N GLU A 592 41.45 2.31 14.31
CA GLU A 592 41.90 1.49 15.44
C GLU A 592 41.23 1.95 16.75
N LEU A 593 41.00 1.03 17.69
CA LEU A 593 40.18 1.24 18.88
C LEU A 593 40.56 2.51 19.68
N GLU A 594 41.86 2.79 19.87
CA GLU A 594 42.29 3.95 20.65
C GLU A 594 41.95 5.28 19.95
N LEU A 595 42.18 5.37 18.64
CA LEU A 595 41.83 6.54 17.83
C LEU A 595 40.32 6.71 17.73
N GLN A 596 39.61 5.60 17.62
CA GLN A 596 38.15 5.58 17.57
C GLN A 596 37.55 6.15 18.87
N GLN A 597 38.08 5.76 20.03
CA GLN A 597 37.61 6.26 21.32
C GLN A 597 37.81 7.77 21.45
N ILE A 598 38.94 8.31 20.98
CA ILE A 598 39.20 9.75 20.98
C ILE A 598 38.16 10.46 20.09
N TYR A 599 37.99 10.00 18.86
CA TYR A 599 37.02 10.59 17.93
C TYR A 599 35.58 10.55 18.47
N LEU A 600 35.17 9.45 19.09
CA LEU A 600 33.86 9.30 19.71
C LEU A 600 33.69 10.22 20.92
N GLN A 601 34.75 10.45 21.70
CA GLN A 601 34.72 11.40 22.81
C GLN A 601 34.50 12.82 22.31
N ASP A 602 35.19 13.24 21.25
CA ASP A 602 35.00 14.55 20.62
C ASP A 602 33.54 14.72 20.14
N LEU A 603 32.96 13.67 19.53
CA LEU A 603 31.53 13.68 19.15
C LEU A 603 30.59 13.87 20.35
N VAL A 604 30.90 13.26 21.49
CA VAL A 604 30.10 13.37 22.72
C VAL A 604 30.20 14.77 23.33
N GLU A 605 31.40 15.33 23.37
CA GLU A 605 31.68 16.62 24.01
C GLU A 605 31.21 17.80 23.16
N GLU A 606 31.43 17.76 21.85
CA GLU A 606 31.21 18.91 20.97
C GLU A 606 29.91 18.85 20.16
N TYR A 607 29.47 17.66 19.72
CA TYR A 607 28.43 17.56 18.66
C TYR A 607 27.17 16.78 19.05
N LYS A 608 27.11 16.21 20.27
CA LYS A 608 26.01 15.35 20.71
C LYS A 608 24.62 15.96 20.52
N ALA A 609 24.48 17.28 20.72
CA ALA A 609 23.20 17.98 20.59
C ALA A 609 22.80 18.27 19.13
N ASN A 610 23.76 18.19 18.20
CA ASN A 610 23.60 18.58 16.80
C ASN A 610 23.43 17.38 15.85
N ILE A 611 23.59 16.16 16.36
CA ILE A 611 23.53 14.92 15.58
C ILE A 611 22.28 14.12 15.95
N SER A 612 21.68 13.48 14.96
CA SER A 612 20.44 12.70 15.11
C SER A 612 20.63 11.21 14.85
N GLY A 613 21.85 10.79 14.52
CA GLY A 613 22.21 9.41 14.23
C GLY A 613 23.69 9.30 13.91
N LEU A 614 24.14 8.07 13.66
CA LEU A 614 25.53 7.73 13.38
C LEU A 614 25.61 6.92 12.09
N VAL A 615 26.62 7.18 11.27
CA VAL A 615 26.86 6.46 10.01
C VAL A 615 28.25 5.86 9.98
N GLY A 616 28.32 4.53 10.02
CA GLY A 616 29.55 3.75 9.83
C GLY A 616 29.75 3.32 8.39
N PHE A 617 31.00 3.00 8.04
CA PHE A 617 31.39 2.53 6.69
C PHE A 617 31.91 1.10 6.68
N ASP A 618 32.12 0.53 7.86
CA ASP A 618 32.23 -0.89 8.10
C ASP A 618 31.39 -1.24 9.34
N THR A 619 31.22 -2.53 9.58
CA THR A 619 30.40 -3.03 10.67
C THR A 619 31.00 -2.71 12.05
N HIS A 620 32.33 -2.76 12.16
CA HIS A 620 33.02 -2.59 13.43
C HIS A 620 33.08 -1.13 13.90
N SER A 621 33.05 -0.15 13.00
CA SER A 621 33.05 1.28 13.36
C SER A 621 31.96 1.66 14.35
N VAL A 622 30.79 1.03 14.22
CA VAL A 622 29.60 1.32 15.04
C VAL A 622 29.39 0.30 16.17
N ALA A 623 30.30 -0.67 16.30
CA ALA A 623 30.37 -1.56 17.44
C ALA A 623 31.02 -0.82 18.62
N LEU A 624 30.52 -1.02 19.85
CA LEU A 624 31.12 -0.49 21.08
C LEU A 624 31.09 1.04 21.25
N LEU A 625 29.96 1.67 20.93
CA LEU A 625 29.75 3.10 21.14
C LEU A 625 29.59 3.47 22.64
N PRO A 626 30.05 4.67 23.06
CA PRO A 626 29.78 5.21 24.39
C PRO A 626 28.29 5.18 24.73
N GLU A 627 27.96 4.96 26.00
CA GLU A 627 26.57 4.94 26.49
C GLU A 627 25.81 6.22 26.10
N SER A 628 26.52 7.35 26.13
CA SER A 628 26.01 8.68 25.75
C SER A 628 25.61 8.81 24.28
N LEU A 629 26.05 7.92 23.38
CA LEU A 629 25.63 7.87 21.97
C LEU A 629 24.78 6.63 21.65
N SER A 630 24.58 5.74 22.63
CA SER A 630 23.90 4.47 22.42
C SER A 630 22.43 4.64 22.02
N TYR A 631 21.78 5.72 22.41
CA TYR A 631 20.37 6.00 22.07
C TYR A 631 20.16 6.41 20.61
N LEU A 632 21.22 6.76 19.88
CA LEU A 632 21.12 7.23 18.49
C LEU A 632 20.96 6.04 17.51
N PRO A 633 20.19 6.22 16.42
CA PRO A 633 20.10 5.22 15.36
C PRO A 633 21.43 5.10 14.61
N ARG A 634 21.80 3.87 14.22
CA ARG A 634 23.06 3.56 13.56
C ARG A 634 22.81 2.99 12.17
N ILE A 635 23.32 3.66 11.14
CA ILE A 635 23.37 3.11 9.77
C ILE A 635 24.78 2.66 9.41
N CYS A 636 24.89 1.51 8.75
CA CYS A 636 26.13 1.02 8.17
C CYS A 636 26.03 1.10 6.64
N LEU A 637 26.83 1.98 6.03
CA LEU A 637 26.97 2.12 4.58
C LEU A 637 28.03 1.14 4.05
N SER A 638 27.76 -0.15 4.20
CA SER A 638 28.63 -1.24 3.76
C SER A 638 28.05 -1.99 2.55
N ASP A 639 28.80 -2.96 2.05
CA ASP A 639 28.37 -3.89 1.01
C ASP A 639 28.46 -5.33 1.55
N PRO A 640 27.52 -5.76 2.41
CA PRO A 640 27.52 -7.12 2.96
C PRO A 640 27.33 -8.11 1.81
N GLN A 641 28.29 -9.01 1.59
CA GLN A 641 28.26 -9.94 0.46
C GLN A 641 27.27 -11.08 0.72
N THR A 642 27.01 -11.40 1.99
CA THR A 642 26.12 -12.51 2.38
C THR A 642 25.16 -12.12 3.50
N PRO A 643 24.08 -12.91 3.72
CA PRO A 643 23.21 -12.74 4.89
C PRO A 643 23.93 -12.96 6.22
N HIS A 644 25.06 -13.69 6.24
CA HIS A 644 25.88 -13.85 7.44
C HIS A 644 26.48 -12.52 7.86
N ASP A 645 27.00 -11.74 6.90
CA ASP A 645 27.56 -10.40 7.17
C ASP A 645 26.49 -9.45 7.73
N ILE A 646 25.23 -9.62 7.27
CA ILE A 646 24.08 -8.87 7.79
C ILE A 646 23.78 -9.27 9.23
N LEU A 647 23.75 -10.57 9.56
CA LEU A 647 23.55 -11.06 10.93
C LEU A 647 24.66 -10.58 11.86
N ASP A 648 25.92 -10.66 11.42
CA ASP A 648 27.08 -10.18 12.17
C ASP A 648 26.96 -8.67 12.44
N SER A 649 26.48 -7.90 11.46
CA SER A 649 26.21 -6.47 11.64
C SER A 649 25.11 -6.17 12.64
N ILE A 650 24.01 -6.90 12.58
CA ILE A 650 22.91 -6.77 13.53
C ILE A 650 23.36 -7.16 14.94
N SER A 651 24.21 -8.19 15.06
CA SER A 651 24.76 -8.63 16.35
C SER A 651 25.59 -7.54 17.04
N LEU A 652 26.24 -6.67 16.26
CA LEU A 652 27.03 -5.53 16.73
C LEU A 652 26.18 -4.25 16.94
N GLY A 653 24.86 -4.37 16.80
CA GLY A 653 23.91 -3.30 17.07
C GLY A 653 23.72 -2.33 15.91
N VAL A 654 23.91 -2.74 14.66
CA VAL A 654 23.52 -1.94 13.49
C VAL A 654 21.99 -1.91 13.34
N ASP A 655 21.41 -0.71 13.25
CA ASP A 655 19.95 -0.53 13.10
C ASP A 655 19.52 -0.52 11.62
N LEU A 656 20.35 0.04 10.73
CA LEU A 656 20.10 0.09 9.29
C LEU A 656 21.37 -0.31 8.52
N ILE A 657 21.24 -1.11 7.46
CA ILE A 657 22.40 -1.54 6.65
C ILE A 657 22.08 -1.47 5.16
N THR A 658 22.98 -0.90 4.36
CA THR A 658 22.85 -0.93 2.90
C THR A 658 23.14 -2.31 2.34
N VAL A 659 22.44 -2.68 1.26
CA VAL A 659 22.54 -4.03 0.66
C VAL A 659 22.75 -4.01 -0.87
N PRO A 660 23.80 -3.35 -1.39
CA PRO A 660 24.02 -3.29 -2.84
C PRO A 660 24.30 -4.66 -3.48
N SER A 661 24.90 -5.59 -2.73
CA SER A 661 25.09 -6.99 -3.11
C SER A 661 23.82 -7.69 -3.62
N VAL A 662 22.62 -7.28 -3.19
CA VAL A 662 21.34 -7.81 -3.69
C VAL A 662 21.20 -7.57 -5.19
N THR A 663 21.53 -6.36 -5.65
CA THR A 663 21.52 -6.03 -7.08
C THR A 663 22.58 -6.84 -7.83
N SER A 664 23.79 -6.93 -7.28
CA SER A 664 24.87 -7.73 -7.88
C SER A 664 24.45 -9.20 -8.04
N THR A 665 23.81 -9.77 -7.01
CA THR A 665 23.28 -11.13 -7.00
C THR A 665 22.23 -11.33 -8.10
N SER A 666 21.24 -10.43 -8.18
CA SER A 666 20.22 -10.48 -9.23
C SER A 666 20.85 -10.38 -10.63
N GLU A 667 21.79 -9.45 -10.84
CA GLU A 667 22.47 -9.25 -12.12
C GLU A 667 23.30 -10.44 -12.58
N GLN A 668 23.83 -11.22 -11.64
CA GLN A 668 24.51 -12.50 -11.90
C GLN A 668 23.54 -13.63 -12.23
N GLY A 669 22.23 -13.41 -12.18
CA GLY A 669 21.22 -14.44 -12.43
C GLY A 669 20.94 -15.34 -11.23
N LEU A 670 21.26 -14.89 -10.02
CA LEU A 670 21.09 -15.68 -8.81
C LEU A 670 19.80 -15.29 -8.06
N ALA A 671 19.06 -16.30 -7.60
CA ALA A 671 17.85 -16.14 -6.81
C ALA A 671 18.09 -16.59 -5.37
N PHE A 672 17.96 -15.69 -4.38
CA PHE A 672 18.09 -16.05 -2.97
C PHE A 672 17.13 -17.17 -2.57
N SER A 673 17.64 -18.11 -1.77
CA SER A 673 16.89 -19.29 -1.33
C SER A 673 16.99 -19.56 0.16
N PHE A 674 17.68 -18.70 0.90
CA PHE A 674 17.79 -18.80 2.34
C PHE A 674 16.51 -18.35 3.05
N SER A 675 16.33 -18.84 4.28
CA SER A 675 15.28 -18.43 5.21
C SER A 675 15.87 -18.32 6.62
N PHE A 676 15.36 -17.39 7.41
CA PHE A 676 15.76 -17.20 8.79
C PHE A 676 14.49 -17.18 9.64
N PRO A 677 14.35 -17.96 10.73
CA PRO A 677 15.31 -18.93 11.21
C PRO A 677 15.59 -20.05 10.20
N ALA A 678 16.80 -20.62 10.21
CA ALA A 678 17.11 -21.74 9.32
C ALA A 678 16.20 -22.95 9.61
N PRO A 679 15.82 -23.75 8.61
CA PRO A 679 14.93 -24.90 8.81
C PRO A 679 15.41 -25.85 9.92
N ALA A 680 14.47 -26.42 10.68
CA ALA A 680 14.77 -27.30 11.82
C ALA A 680 15.25 -28.71 11.40
N THR A 681 15.06 -29.08 10.13
CA THR A 681 15.47 -30.39 9.60
C THR A 681 16.99 -30.46 9.51
N PRO A 682 17.65 -31.41 10.21
CA PRO A 682 19.09 -31.58 10.10
C PRO A 682 19.44 -31.99 8.67
N ASN A 683 20.33 -31.24 8.03
CA ASN A 683 20.83 -31.54 6.69
C ASN A 683 22.28 -32.01 6.78
N ALA A 684 22.62 -33.11 6.12
CA ALA A 684 23.97 -33.69 6.18
C ALA A 684 25.01 -32.78 5.51
N THR A 685 24.57 -31.94 4.57
CA THR A 685 25.38 -30.96 3.84
C THR A 685 24.80 -29.56 4.01
N ARG A 686 25.68 -28.55 4.12
CA ARG A 686 25.29 -27.14 4.12
C ARG A 686 24.54 -26.81 2.84
N GLN A 687 23.62 -25.85 2.92
CA GLN A 687 22.78 -25.44 1.80
C GLN A 687 23.27 -24.14 1.18
N ALA A 688 23.17 -24.02 -0.14
CA ALA A 688 23.48 -22.78 -0.84
C ALA A 688 22.57 -21.63 -0.39
N LEU A 689 23.11 -20.41 -0.42
CA LEU A 689 22.35 -19.19 -0.11
C LEU A 689 21.49 -18.72 -1.29
N ALA A 690 21.85 -19.08 -2.52
CA ALA A 690 21.15 -18.71 -3.74
C ALA A 690 21.12 -19.87 -4.75
N ILE A 691 20.13 -19.83 -5.63
CA ILE A 691 19.96 -20.75 -6.75
C ILE A 691 20.51 -20.08 -8.00
N ASP A 692 21.37 -20.78 -8.73
CA ASP A 692 21.86 -20.33 -10.03
C ASP A 692 20.83 -20.57 -11.13
N MET A 693 20.19 -19.50 -11.60
CA MET A 693 19.15 -19.59 -12.63
C MET A 693 19.70 -19.76 -14.04
N TRP A 694 21.02 -19.83 -14.22
CA TRP A 694 21.67 -20.21 -15.48
C TRP A 694 21.80 -21.72 -15.67
N SER A 695 21.59 -22.51 -14.62
CA SER A 695 21.75 -23.97 -14.72
C SER A 695 20.76 -24.59 -15.71
N ASP A 696 21.26 -25.44 -16.62
CA ASP A 696 20.46 -26.16 -17.63
C ASP A 696 19.35 -27.01 -16.99
N GLY A 697 19.52 -27.43 -15.73
CA GLY A 697 18.50 -28.15 -14.96
C GLY A 697 17.20 -27.35 -14.76
N HIS A 698 17.22 -26.03 -14.98
CA HIS A 698 16.04 -25.19 -14.91
C HIS A 698 15.27 -25.07 -16.22
N ALA A 699 15.84 -25.50 -17.36
CA ALA A 699 15.24 -25.32 -18.69
C ALA A 699 13.82 -25.88 -18.83
N THR A 700 13.48 -26.93 -18.07
CA THR A 700 12.15 -27.58 -18.09
C THR A 700 11.43 -27.51 -16.73
N SER A 701 11.99 -26.79 -15.75
CA SER A 701 11.45 -26.70 -14.39
C SER A 701 10.25 -25.75 -14.30
N CYS A 702 9.04 -26.30 -14.22
CA CYS A 702 7.78 -25.54 -14.04
C CYS A 702 7.45 -25.20 -12.56
N THR A 703 8.43 -25.31 -11.66
CA THR A 703 8.31 -24.92 -10.25
C THR A 703 8.62 -23.43 -10.04
N PRO A 704 8.15 -22.79 -8.95
CA PRO A 704 8.61 -21.45 -8.56
C PRO A 704 10.13 -21.43 -8.27
N LEU A 705 10.71 -20.23 -8.15
CA LEU A 705 12.13 -20.10 -7.76
C LEU A 705 12.38 -20.74 -6.40
N VAL A 706 11.57 -20.43 -5.40
CA VAL A 706 11.58 -21.03 -4.06
C VAL A 706 10.16 -21.46 -3.72
N GLU A 707 9.99 -22.69 -3.27
CA GLU A 707 8.68 -23.21 -2.87
C GLU A 707 8.12 -22.42 -1.67
N GLY A 708 6.82 -22.10 -1.73
CA GLY A 708 6.14 -21.32 -0.68
C GLY A 708 6.39 -19.81 -0.70
N CYS A 709 7.34 -19.31 -1.50
CA CYS A 709 7.59 -17.87 -1.64
C CYS A 709 6.36 -17.14 -2.24
N GLN A 710 5.97 -16.03 -1.62
CA GLN A 710 4.78 -15.25 -1.99
C GLN A 710 5.11 -14.01 -2.85
N CYS A 711 6.36 -13.89 -3.33
CA CYS A 711 6.75 -12.80 -4.21
C CYS A 711 6.07 -12.94 -5.58
N TYR A 712 5.87 -11.81 -6.28
CA TYR A 712 5.25 -11.79 -7.61
C TYR A 712 5.93 -12.77 -8.58
N THR A 713 7.26 -12.85 -8.54
CA THR A 713 8.02 -13.76 -9.41
C THR A 713 7.67 -15.23 -9.16
N CYS A 714 7.61 -15.67 -7.91
CA CYS A 714 7.30 -17.06 -7.57
C CYS A 714 5.82 -17.40 -7.75
N THR A 715 4.91 -16.44 -7.60
CA THR A 715 3.46 -16.68 -7.78
C THR A 715 3.02 -16.66 -9.23
N SER A 716 3.76 -15.98 -10.10
CA SER A 716 3.35 -15.71 -11.49
C SER A 716 4.23 -16.42 -12.52
N HIS A 717 5.44 -16.83 -12.15
CA HIS A 717 6.43 -17.40 -13.07
C HIS A 717 7.12 -18.63 -12.46
N HIS A 718 7.69 -19.45 -13.34
CA HIS A 718 8.44 -20.65 -12.99
C HIS A 718 9.90 -20.56 -13.43
N ARG A 719 10.74 -21.44 -12.89
CA ARG A 719 12.20 -21.49 -13.13
C ARG A 719 12.56 -21.55 -14.62
N ALA A 720 11.88 -22.38 -15.41
CA ALA A 720 12.12 -22.46 -16.86
C ALA A 720 11.85 -21.14 -17.61
N TYR A 721 10.90 -20.33 -17.15
CA TYR A 721 10.64 -19.03 -17.76
C TYR A 721 11.77 -18.05 -17.46
N ILE A 722 12.23 -18.00 -16.21
CA ILE A 722 13.36 -17.14 -15.83
C ILE A 722 14.65 -17.57 -16.55
N TYR A 723 14.92 -18.88 -16.59
CA TYR A 723 16.02 -19.46 -17.37
C TYR A 723 15.95 -19.02 -18.84
N HIS A 724 14.78 -19.15 -19.48
CA HIS A 724 14.57 -18.71 -20.86
C HIS A 724 14.88 -17.23 -21.06
N LEU A 725 14.39 -16.35 -20.17
CA LEU A 725 14.65 -14.91 -20.25
C LEU A 725 16.14 -14.59 -20.09
N LEU A 726 16.85 -15.28 -19.17
CA LEU A 726 18.29 -15.14 -18.99
C LEU A 726 19.06 -15.55 -20.25
N GLN A 727 18.73 -16.70 -20.85
CA GLN A 727 19.32 -17.18 -22.11
C GLN A 727 19.07 -16.21 -23.28
N ALA A 728 17.88 -15.62 -23.31
CA ALA A 728 17.48 -14.58 -24.27
C ALA A 728 18.10 -13.21 -23.97
N THR A 729 18.77 -13.03 -22.83
CA THR A 729 19.31 -11.74 -22.36
C THR A 729 18.25 -10.63 -22.24
N GLU A 730 17.02 -11.02 -21.90
CA GLU A 730 15.88 -10.13 -21.75
C GLU A 730 15.91 -9.41 -20.40
N MET A 731 15.69 -8.08 -20.41
CA MET A 731 15.82 -7.25 -19.21
C MET A 731 14.86 -7.67 -18.07
N LEU A 732 13.71 -8.24 -18.45
CA LEU A 732 12.70 -8.72 -17.53
C LEU A 732 13.23 -9.79 -16.55
N ALA A 733 14.24 -10.59 -16.94
CA ALA A 733 14.83 -11.58 -16.07
C ALA A 733 15.36 -10.95 -14.77
N TRP A 734 16.15 -9.87 -14.91
CA TRP A 734 16.77 -9.19 -13.78
C TRP A 734 15.73 -8.45 -12.94
N THR A 735 14.69 -7.87 -13.54
CA THR A 735 13.57 -7.28 -12.78
C THR A 735 12.86 -8.34 -11.92
N LEU A 736 12.57 -9.53 -12.47
CA LEU A 736 11.92 -10.61 -11.73
C LEU A 736 12.80 -11.18 -10.61
N LEU A 737 14.10 -11.35 -10.86
CA LEU A 737 15.06 -11.76 -9.84
C LEU A 737 15.18 -10.71 -8.72
N GLN A 738 15.23 -9.43 -9.09
CA GLN A 738 15.31 -8.33 -8.14
C GLN A 738 14.08 -8.25 -7.23
N ILE A 739 12.87 -8.41 -7.79
CA ILE A 739 11.62 -8.51 -7.00
C ILE A 739 11.69 -9.68 -6.01
N HIS A 740 12.14 -10.85 -6.45
CA HIS A 740 12.27 -12.04 -5.61
C HIS A 740 13.30 -11.83 -4.48
N ASN A 741 14.50 -11.35 -4.82
CA ASN A 741 15.61 -11.20 -3.88
C ASN A 741 15.29 -10.19 -2.78
N PHE A 742 14.65 -9.05 -3.10
CA PHE A 742 14.18 -8.13 -2.07
C PHE A 742 13.04 -8.69 -1.22
N HIS A 743 12.16 -9.54 -1.77
CA HIS A 743 11.11 -10.18 -1.00
C HIS A 743 11.68 -11.18 0.03
N VAL A 744 12.66 -11.99 -0.38
CA VAL A 744 13.37 -12.92 0.52
C VAL A 744 14.08 -12.13 1.62
N LEU A 745 14.79 -11.05 1.26
CA LEU A 745 15.51 -10.22 2.22
C LEU A 745 14.55 -9.53 3.21
N ASN A 746 13.41 -9.02 2.75
CA ASN A 746 12.41 -8.45 3.65
C ASN A 746 11.88 -9.47 4.65
N SER A 747 11.55 -10.68 4.19
CA SER A 747 11.10 -11.78 5.04
C SER A 747 12.17 -12.20 6.05
N PHE A 748 13.44 -12.16 5.65
CA PHE A 748 14.59 -12.38 6.54
C PHE A 748 14.65 -11.32 7.66
N PHE A 749 14.58 -10.02 7.34
CA PHE A 749 14.62 -8.97 8.36
C PHE A 749 13.40 -8.98 9.29
N VAL A 750 12.21 -9.36 8.80
CA VAL A 750 11.02 -9.56 9.65
C VAL A 750 11.30 -10.61 10.71
N GLN A 751 11.80 -11.77 10.30
CA GLN A 751 12.05 -12.88 11.21
C GLN A 751 13.27 -12.64 12.13
N VAL A 752 14.27 -11.88 11.69
CA VAL A 752 15.35 -11.40 12.56
C VAL A 752 14.80 -10.54 13.69
N ARG A 753 13.89 -9.60 13.41
CA ARG A 753 13.25 -8.78 14.44
C ARG A 753 12.43 -9.62 15.42
N GLU A 754 11.69 -10.61 14.94
CA GLU A 754 10.96 -11.57 15.79
C GLU A 754 11.90 -12.36 16.70
N SER A 755 13.05 -12.79 16.18
CA SER A 755 14.06 -13.51 16.96
C SER A 755 14.73 -12.65 18.04
N ILE A 756 14.97 -11.36 17.77
CA ILE A 756 15.47 -10.40 18.77
C ILE A 756 14.40 -10.14 19.85
N ALA A 757 13.15 -9.97 19.43
CA ALA A 757 12.00 -9.81 20.34
C ALA A 757 11.78 -11.05 21.22
N ALA A 758 12.08 -12.24 20.72
CA ALA A 758 12.03 -13.50 21.47
C ALA A 758 13.29 -13.75 22.33
N GLY A 759 14.38 -12.98 22.14
CA GLY A 759 15.63 -13.16 22.89
C GLY A 759 16.43 -14.40 22.48
N VAL A 760 16.22 -14.92 21.26
CA VAL A 760 16.87 -16.13 20.73
C VAL A 760 17.76 -15.86 19.52
N PHE A 761 17.98 -14.59 19.18
CA PHE A 761 18.76 -14.15 18.01
C PHE A 761 20.11 -14.84 17.87
N ASP A 762 20.96 -14.85 18.90
CA ASP A 762 22.31 -15.42 18.79
C ASP A 762 22.27 -16.93 18.50
N THR A 763 21.32 -17.65 19.11
CA THR A 763 21.15 -19.09 18.87
C THR A 763 20.70 -19.35 17.43
N GLU A 764 19.77 -18.54 16.92
CA GLU A 764 19.25 -18.67 15.57
C GLU A 764 20.25 -18.22 14.49
N ALA A 765 21.05 -17.20 14.76
CA ALA A 765 22.15 -16.78 13.89
C ALA A 765 23.22 -17.87 13.80
N GLN A 766 23.59 -18.50 14.92
CA GLN A 766 24.51 -19.64 14.92
C GLN A 766 23.93 -20.85 14.20
N ARG A 767 22.62 -21.11 14.30
CA ARG A 767 21.95 -22.16 13.52
C ARG A 767 22.00 -21.85 12.03
N PHE A 768 21.73 -20.61 11.64
CA PHE A 768 21.79 -20.16 10.26
C PHE A 768 23.19 -20.36 9.66
N LYS A 769 24.24 -19.95 10.39
CA LYS A 769 25.64 -20.13 9.98
C LYS A 769 26.04 -21.60 9.77
N LYS A 770 25.53 -22.50 10.60
CA LYS A 770 25.76 -23.95 10.47
C LYS A 770 24.98 -24.58 9.32
N TYR A 771 23.81 -24.04 8.98
CA TYR A 771 22.92 -24.62 7.97
C TYR A 771 23.27 -24.18 6.54
N TYR A 772 23.54 -22.90 6.34
CA TYR A 772 23.85 -22.34 5.01
C TYR A 772 25.36 -22.23 4.78
N GLU A 773 25.80 -22.28 3.53
CA GLU A 773 27.19 -22.04 3.09
C GLU A 773 27.66 -20.61 3.40
N ASP A 774 28.98 -20.39 3.49
CA ASP A 774 29.55 -19.10 3.89
C ASP A 774 29.53 -18.05 2.77
N GLU A 775 29.53 -18.48 1.52
CA GLU A 775 29.63 -17.62 0.34
C GLU A 775 28.49 -17.87 -0.64
N ILE A 776 28.17 -16.86 -1.45
CA ILE A 776 27.30 -17.02 -2.61
C ILE A 776 28.18 -17.33 -3.81
N VAL A 777 28.16 -18.59 -4.26
CA VAL A 777 28.93 -19.01 -5.43
C VAL A 777 28.12 -18.76 -6.70
N ALA A 778 28.64 -17.92 -7.59
CA ALA A 778 28.13 -17.81 -8.95
C ALA A 778 28.62 -19.03 -9.75
N GLY A 779 27.71 -19.84 -10.28
CA GLY A 779 28.05 -20.96 -11.15
C GLY A 779 28.33 -20.50 -12.59
N ASP A 780 27.59 -21.04 -13.55
CA ASP A 780 27.76 -20.78 -14.99
C ASP A 780 27.41 -19.33 -15.41
N GLY A 781 26.89 -18.54 -14.46
CA GLY A 781 26.59 -17.12 -14.58
C GLY A 781 27.78 -16.16 -14.44
N GLU A 782 28.96 -16.63 -14.03
CA GLU A 782 30.12 -15.75 -13.83
C GLU A 782 30.50 -15.03 -15.15
N GLY A 783 30.45 -13.69 -15.13
CA GLY A 783 30.68 -12.84 -16.31
C GLY A 783 29.45 -12.60 -17.21
N ARG A 784 28.33 -13.29 -16.98
CA ARG A 784 27.05 -13.10 -17.66
C ARG A 784 26.16 -12.14 -16.86
N GLY A 785 25.43 -11.27 -17.54
CA GLY A 785 24.59 -10.25 -16.89
C GLY A 785 24.14 -9.16 -17.86
N PRO A 786 23.35 -8.18 -17.39
CA PRO A 786 22.89 -7.10 -18.25
C PRO A 786 24.10 -6.31 -18.76
N ARG A 787 23.98 -5.76 -19.98
CA ARG A 787 25.05 -4.91 -20.52
C ARG A 787 25.19 -3.67 -19.63
N ILE A 788 26.28 -3.60 -18.87
CA ILE A 788 26.67 -2.37 -18.18
C ILE A 788 27.06 -1.33 -19.25
N ARG A 789 26.39 -0.17 -19.25
CA ARG A 789 26.71 0.96 -20.13
C ARG A 789 26.97 2.22 -19.30
N GLY A 790 27.96 3.02 -19.70
CA GLY A 790 28.22 4.34 -19.11
C GLY A 790 28.66 4.28 -17.64
N TYR A 791 28.11 5.19 -16.82
CA TYR A 791 28.49 5.50 -15.42
C TYR A 791 28.41 4.32 -14.40
N GLN A 792 27.80 3.20 -14.79
CA GLN A 792 27.82 1.95 -14.00
C GLN A 792 29.11 1.13 -14.22
N ALA A 793 29.84 1.37 -15.31
CA ALA A 793 31.13 0.74 -15.59
C ALA A 793 32.27 1.54 -14.94
N LYS A 794 33.28 0.82 -14.44
CA LYS A 794 34.59 1.42 -14.14
C LYS A 794 35.13 1.99 -15.45
N SER A 795 35.27 3.29 -15.57
CA SER A 795 36.03 3.93 -16.66
C SER A 795 37.53 3.70 -16.48
N ILE A 796 37.95 2.46 -16.23
CA ILE A 796 39.35 2.05 -16.23
C ILE A 796 39.56 1.42 -17.60
N GLY A 797 40.38 2.05 -18.44
CA GLY A 797 40.66 1.53 -19.77
C GLY A 797 41.24 0.10 -19.66
N GLY A 798 40.60 -0.87 -20.30
CA GLY A 798 41.08 -2.25 -20.34
C GLY A 798 40.01 -3.34 -20.22
N ASP A 799 38.78 -3.03 -19.78
CA ASP A 799 37.75 -4.06 -19.60
C ASP A 799 37.28 -4.66 -20.94
N THR A 800 37.29 -6.00 -21.00
CA THR A 800 36.74 -6.78 -22.11
C THR A 800 35.21 -6.65 -22.16
N LYS A 801 34.62 -6.72 -23.36
CA LYS A 801 33.15 -6.71 -23.48
C LYS A 801 32.59 -7.96 -22.79
N ARG A 802 31.77 -7.77 -21.74
CA ARG A 802 31.13 -8.87 -21.00
C ARG A 802 30.32 -9.83 -21.88
N ASN A 803 29.68 -9.32 -22.93
CA ASN A 803 28.87 -10.13 -23.84
C ASN A 803 29.53 -10.14 -25.23
N ASP A 804 29.83 -11.34 -25.73
CA ASP A 804 30.25 -11.53 -27.11
C ASP A 804 29.16 -11.12 -28.09
N LYS A 805 29.56 -10.63 -29.26
CA LYS A 805 28.60 -10.31 -30.33
C LYS A 805 28.02 -11.62 -30.86
N LYS A 806 26.78 -11.95 -30.47
CA LYS A 806 26.02 -13.06 -31.08
C LYS A 806 25.75 -12.86 -32.58
N TRP A 807 25.87 -11.63 -33.09
CA TRP A 807 25.62 -11.28 -34.50
C TRP A 807 26.75 -10.42 -35.07
N GLY A 808 27.35 -10.89 -36.16
CA GLY A 808 28.32 -10.15 -36.98
C GLY A 808 27.63 -9.10 -37.88
N ARG A 809 28.41 -8.24 -38.55
CA ARG A 809 27.87 -7.43 -39.64
C ARG A 809 27.46 -8.38 -40.77
N PHE A 810 26.31 -8.13 -41.38
CA PHE A 810 25.77 -8.93 -42.48
C PHE A 810 26.72 -8.99 -43.71
N GLU A 811 27.74 -8.14 -43.76
CA GLU A 811 28.73 -8.06 -44.85
C GLU A 811 30.01 -8.87 -44.61
N ASP A 812 30.25 -9.40 -43.39
CA ASP A 812 31.42 -10.22 -43.11
C ASP A 812 31.08 -11.70 -43.35
N GLY A 813 31.07 -12.07 -44.63
CA GLY A 813 30.66 -13.39 -45.13
C GLY A 813 31.60 -14.56 -44.81
N THR A 814 31.84 -14.87 -43.54
CA THR A 814 32.46 -16.14 -43.15
C THR A 814 32.04 -16.61 -41.75
N ALA A 815 31.72 -17.92 -41.68
CA ALA A 815 31.40 -18.76 -40.52
C ALA A 815 29.93 -18.77 -40.04
N HIS A 816 29.14 -19.65 -40.70
CA HIS A 816 27.96 -20.28 -40.10
C HIS A 816 28.38 -21.09 -38.86
N ALA A 817 27.80 -20.78 -37.69
CA ALA A 817 27.57 -21.78 -36.66
C ALA A 817 26.08 -22.15 -36.74
N GLU A 818 25.81 -23.41 -37.09
CA GLU A 818 24.46 -23.95 -37.21
C GLU A 818 23.72 -23.89 -35.87
N PRO A 819 22.41 -23.58 -35.85
CA PRO A 819 21.59 -23.81 -34.68
C PRO A 819 21.24 -25.30 -34.62
N GLU A 820 21.66 -26.00 -33.56
CA GLU A 820 21.11 -27.31 -33.20
C GLU A 820 19.63 -27.15 -32.84
N ALA A 821 18.77 -27.24 -33.86
CA ALA A 821 17.36 -27.52 -33.68
C ALA A 821 17.24 -29.03 -33.43
N ALA A 822 16.96 -29.41 -32.17
CA ALA A 822 16.56 -30.77 -31.86
C ALA A 822 15.19 -31.06 -32.51
N VAL A 823 15.25 -31.78 -33.62
CA VAL A 823 14.12 -32.31 -34.38
C VAL A 823 13.41 -33.37 -33.53
N ALA A 824 12.18 -33.07 -33.10
CA ALA A 824 11.22 -34.11 -32.75
C ALA A 824 10.80 -34.80 -34.04
N SER A 825 11.24 -36.05 -34.22
CA SER A 825 10.84 -36.90 -35.33
C SER A 825 9.54 -37.61 -34.97
N ASP A 826 8.49 -37.30 -35.73
CA ASP A 826 7.37 -38.22 -35.92
C ASP A 826 7.90 -39.50 -36.59
N SER A 827 7.49 -40.66 -36.08
CA SER A 827 7.35 -41.85 -36.92
C SER A 827 6.07 -42.61 -36.53
N PRO A 828 5.25 -43.02 -37.52
CA PRO A 828 4.00 -43.75 -37.30
C PRO A 828 4.24 -45.25 -37.42
N HIS A 829 3.59 -46.09 -36.60
CA HIS A 829 3.21 -47.46 -36.98
C HIS A 829 2.12 -48.01 -36.04
N SER A 830 1.06 -48.51 -36.70
CA SER A 830 -0.01 -49.43 -36.26
C SER A 830 -0.97 -49.01 -35.15
#